data_AF-A0A5J6MEB8-F1
#
_entry.id   AF-A0A5J6MEB8-F1
#
_cell.length_a   1.000
_cell.length_b   1.000
_cell.length_c   1.000
_cell.angle_alpha   90.00
_cell.angle_beta   90.00
_cell.angle_gamma   90.00
#
_symmetry.space_group_name_H-M   'P 1'
#
loop_
_entity.id
_entity.type
_entity.pdbx_description
1 polymer ?
#
loop_
_entity_poly.entity_id
_entity_poly.type
_entity_poly.pdbx_seq_one_letter_code
_entity_poly.pdbx_strand_id
1 'polypeptide(L)'
;MDERSVCRGFGGTILAVMLAWGQAAVAAPQITVPACDALKAWSATVVPTDSYTVAPALPLPKALADEALLPVFGATALSWSGEDIKAASGALTLCYREAKKAGDKPAMDALGVANAALVKTLGQTLAAVAKARQAVESQRPTIAGLPDTAELDRGLAALIDADPAKPNLQAAVGLPREITGPLVYIAKFLPYLPDGDRQQLMAELADRRAAIQAGAGQAMGQEVAAAPATADGVIGLQKVRQRIAAMVPSDALTAIDGQAAARADEIRAGLRQATPPGWVPPDCVELYRWSGAADARQGVALGSQSTYRAFLDEHVVPVFGISVAAWGDEDLTRFQTLRTVCQATWRAMPGAARMPNPPAEAPELLKLAAKGNWIDAADPQIAQARTTIQAYNAGLEALAAVEAKIAALPDTSDSLPQLYQLANDPAQNSVDEARRQSFKAAVAAKQNAINARALSAAMEGLGQVQVASLGDLAKLVNYWGAASMTIADPNDRQRFGQAAEQALDEDINRLLPEFKAKLDEMPATLAGLGQVRTAVLDLTGVSETEKAPPFQPMHAAIHDRSVAIIETLHQENCMALLKELDISGDTAEQLVWDGKTGTKLGVFVCNLTASGSPVHEYTGGGMFSGDQKLKATLAMGGLQTVWLHKAEVAQGQADMLVGFKMADANQERPIAVEEWAMFTAMATGGQFVTPEICNPLMSKPEDQLTIEDKMTGVACAEEVLNGSWGFQ
;
A
#
# COMPACT_ATOMS: atom_id res chain seq x y z
N MET A 1 13.24 14.37 62.92
CA MET A 1 14.48 13.59 62.79
C MET A 1 15.58 14.61 62.61
N ASP A 2 16.36 14.73 63.67
CA ASP A 2 17.30 15.80 64.01
C ASP A 2 18.57 15.05 64.39
N GLU A 3 19.67 15.23 63.65
CA GLU A 3 20.95 14.60 63.97
C GLU A 3 22.03 15.67 64.06
N ARG A 4 22.15 16.15 65.30
CA ARG A 4 23.34 16.78 65.85
C ARG A 4 24.40 15.71 66.18
N SER A 5 25.65 16.18 66.22
CA SER A 5 26.67 15.80 67.20
C SER A 5 27.59 14.63 66.86
N VAL A 6 28.77 14.92 66.31
CA VAL A 6 30.02 14.20 66.64
C VAL A 6 31.22 15.17 66.57
N CYS A 7 32.10 15.06 67.56
CA CYS A 7 33.47 15.61 67.69
C CYS A 7 33.68 17.03 68.25
N ARG A 8 33.57 17.13 69.59
CA ARG A 8 34.51 17.89 70.43
C ARG A 8 35.50 16.91 71.07
N GLY A 9 36.78 17.27 71.06
CA GLY A 9 37.75 16.81 72.05
C GLY A 9 39.00 16.18 71.47
N PHE A 10 40.01 16.99 71.16
CA PHE A 10 41.36 16.81 71.70
C PHE A 10 42.08 18.16 71.58
N GLY A 11 42.20 18.83 72.72
CA GLY A 11 43.14 19.91 72.92
C GLY A 11 44.53 19.34 73.18
N GLY A 12 45.55 20.12 72.84
CA GLY A 12 46.91 19.90 73.30
C GLY A 12 47.93 20.03 72.18
N THR A 13 48.75 21.08 72.28
CA THR A 13 50.05 21.22 71.62
C THR A 13 50.03 21.55 70.12
N ILE A 14 50.14 22.84 69.81
CA ILE A 14 51.19 23.48 69.01
C ILE A 14 50.84 24.98 69.00
N LEU A 15 51.24 25.66 70.09
CA LEU A 15 51.22 27.11 70.20
C LEU A 15 52.68 27.56 70.32
N ALA A 16 53.47 27.37 69.25
CA ALA A 16 54.87 27.79 69.17
C ALA A 16 55.48 27.78 67.74
N VAL A 17 54.78 28.25 66.69
CA VAL A 17 55.43 28.53 65.37
C VAL A 17 54.75 29.71 64.65
N MET A 18 54.58 30.86 65.32
CA MET A 18 54.07 32.10 64.67
C MET A 18 54.91 33.36 65.02
N LEU A 19 56.22 33.21 65.23
CA LEU A 19 57.15 34.33 65.40
C LEU A 19 58.46 34.15 64.60
N ALA A 20 58.38 33.47 63.46
CA ALA A 20 59.42 33.47 62.43
C ALA A 20 58.86 34.00 61.10
N TRP A 21 58.15 35.13 61.15
CA TRP A 21 58.04 35.97 59.96
C TRP A 21 59.40 36.60 59.78
N GLY A 22 60.17 36.02 58.87
CA GLY A 22 61.52 36.44 58.57
C GLY A 22 61.60 37.94 58.44
N GLN A 23 62.57 38.53 59.12
CA GLN A 23 63.16 39.76 58.65
C GLN A 23 63.63 39.46 57.23
N ALA A 24 62.80 39.79 56.23
CA ALA A 24 63.26 39.84 54.86
C ALA A 24 64.45 40.79 54.89
N ALA A 25 65.66 40.24 54.75
CA ALA A 25 66.86 41.02 54.61
C ALA A 25 66.56 42.05 53.51
N VAL A 26 66.46 43.32 53.89
CA VAL A 26 66.23 44.40 52.93
C VAL A 26 67.43 44.32 52.00
N ALA A 27 67.20 43.81 50.79
CA ALA A 27 68.25 43.67 49.81
C ALA A 27 68.88 45.05 49.64
N ALA A 28 70.19 45.15 49.84
CA ALA A 28 70.91 46.38 49.57
C ALA A 28 70.61 46.80 48.12
N PRO A 29 70.44 48.11 47.83
CA PRO A 29 70.19 48.56 46.48
C PRO A 29 71.27 47.99 45.56
N GLN A 30 70.82 47.36 44.48
CA GLN A 30 71.69 46.74 43.48
C GLN A 30 72.33 47.79 42.56
N ILE A 31 71.81 49.02 42.56
CA ILE A 31 72.38 50.12 41.80
C ILE A 31 73.64 50.68 42.45
N THR A 32 74.62 51.01 41.63
CA THR A 32 75.73 51.86 42.03
C THR A 32 75.25 53.31 41.98
N VAL A 33 75.29 54.03 43.10
CA VAL A 33 74.97 55.46 43.13
C VAL A 33 76.11 56.24 42.45
N PRO A 34 75.89 56.82 41.26
CA PRO A 34 76.96 57.47 40.53
C PRO A 34 77.21 58.88 41.06
N ALA A 35 78.40 59.42 40.74
CA ALA A 35 78.74 60.79 41.07
C ALA A 35 77.81 61.79 40.36
N CYS A 36 77.66 62.99 40.93
CA CYS A 36 76.72 63.98 40.40
C CYS A 36 77.02 64.42 38.95
N ASP A 37 78.27 64.39 38.51
CA ASP A 37 78.60 64.72 37.12
C ASP A 37 78.06 63.68 36.14
N ALA A 38 78.11 62.39 36.51
CA ALA A 38 77.52 61.32 35.71
C ALA A 38 75.97 61.42 35.70
N LEU A 39 75.34 61.76 36.83
CA LEU A 39 73.89 61.98 36.90
C LEU A 39 73.45 63.19 36.07
N LYS A 40 74.21 64.29 36.08
CA LYS A 40 73.94 65.47 35.25
C LYS A 40 74.02 65.11 33.76
N ALA A 41 75.09 64.45 33.35
CA ALA A 41 75.31 64.05 31.95
C ALA A 41 74.18 63.14 31.45
N TRP A 42 73.80 62.13 32.24
CA TRP A 42 72.68 61.25 31.91
C TRP A 42 71.34 62.02 31.89
N SER A 43 71.06 62.85 32.89
CA SER A 43 69.77 63.56 33.01
C SER A 43 69.47 64.48 31.82
N ALA A 44 70.50 65.02 31.17
CA ALA A 44 70.37 65.84 29.97
C ALA A 44 69.86 65.05 28.74
N THR A 45 69.99 63.72 28.75
CA THR A 45 69.52 62.85 27.65
C THR A 45 68.04 62.46 27.80
N VAL A 46 67.41 62.77 28.94
CA VAL A 46 66.03 62.34 29.23
C VAL A 46 65.02 63.21 28.50
N VAL A 47 64.54 62.70 27.36
CA VAL A 47 63.43 63.28 26.58
C VAL A 47 62.17 62.42 26.79
N PRO A 48 61.15 62.89 27.55
CA PRO A 48 59.99 62.05 27.90
C PRO A 48 59.17 61.53 26.73
N THR A 49 59.19 62.23 25.60
CA THR A 49 58.46 61.88 24.37
C THR A 49 59.24 60.94 23.45
N ASP A 50 60.55 60.81 23.63
CA ASP A 50 61.37 59.87 22.88
C ASP A 50 61.40 58.54 23.62
N SER A 51 60.41 57.69 23.35
CA SER A 51 60.20 56.43 24.06
C SER A 51 60.65 55.20 23.28
N TYR A 52 60.96 54.15 24.01
CA TYR A 52 60.98 52.77 23.56
C TYR A 52 59.92 51.98 24.33
N THR A 53 59.48 50.87 23.76
CA THR A 53 58.43 50.04 24.34
C THR A 53 59.06 48.90 25.11
N VAL A 54 58.97 48.91 26.45
CA VAL A 54 59.39 47.77 27.28
C VAL A 54 58.40 46.61 27.14
N ALA A 55 57.12 46.97 27.13
CA ALA A 55 55.98 46.08 26.92
C ALA A 55 54.93 46.87 26.13
N PRO A 56 54.00 46.24 25.37
CA PRO A 56 53.08 46.93 24.48
C PRO A 56 52.31 48.12 25.06
N ALA A 57 52.01 48.10 26.37
CA ALA A 57 51.32 49.17 27.10
C ALA A 57 52.25 50.06 27.96
N LEU A 58 53.56 49.82 27.94
CA LEU A 58 54.56 50.46 28.81
C LEU A 58 55.66 51.14 27.98
N PRO A 59 55.37 52.31 27.40
CA PRO A 59 56.41 53.14 26.80
C PRO A 59 57.29 53.75 27.90
N LEU A 60 58.60 53.57 27.80
CA LEU A 60 59.59 54.23 28.63
C LEU A 60 60.43 55.20 27.79
N PRO A 61 60.81 56.37 28.31
CA PRO A 61 61.83 57.21 27.70
C PRO A 61 63.11 56.42 27.35
N LYS A 62 63.70 56.63 26.18
CA LYS A 62 64.93 55.93 25.73
C LYS A 62 66.13 56.15 26.67
N ALA A 63 66.17 57.26 27.39
CA ALA A 63 67.18 57.49 28.42
C ALA A 63 67.05 56.56 29.65
N LEU A 64 65.91 55.88 29.78
CA LEU A 64 65.68 54.80 30.75
C LEU A 64 65.89 53.42 30.14
N ALA A 65 66.33 53.31 28.88
CA ALA A 65 66.71 52.04 28.29
C ALA A 65 67.99 51.51 28.93
N ASP A 66 68.20 50.20 28.82
CA ASP A 66 69.35 49.54 29.44
C ASP A 66 70.68 50.09 28.90
N GLU A 67 70.74 50.48 27.63
CA GLU A 67 71.91 51.10 27.01
C GLU A 67 72.29 52.45 27.66
N ALA A 68 71.31 53.15 28.23
CA ALA A 68 71.49 54.46 28.86
C ALA A 68 71.65 54.36 30.39
N LEU A 69 70.93 53.44 31.04
CA LEU A 69 70.97 53.29 32.51
C LEU A 69 72.11 52.39 33.01
N LEU A 70 72.46 51.32 32.28
CA LEU A 70 73.47 50.37 32.72
C LEU A 70 74.85 51.03 32.94
N PRO A 71 75.36 51.93 32.07
CA PRO A 71 76.63 52.62 32.31
C PRO A 71 76.61 53.58 33.50
N VAL A 72 75.43 54.06 33.89
CA VAL A 72 75.26 55.11 34.91
C VAL A 72 75.02 54.50 36.28
N PHE A 73 74.11 53.53 36.37
CA PHE A 73 73.68 52.95 37.64
C PHE A 73 74.15 51.50 37.84
N GLY A 74 74.84 50.91 36.87
CA GLY A 74 75.38 49.55 36.97
C GLY A 74 74.34 48.42 36.91
N ALA A 75 73.06 48.74 36.71
CA ALA A 75 71.97 47.78 36.62
C ALA A 75 70.94 48.21 35.56
N THR A 76 70.30 47.23 34.93
CA THR A 76 69.26 47.44 33.89
C THR A 76 67.97 47.97 34.50
N ALA A 77 67.21 48.77 33.74
CA ALA A 77 66.04 49.48 34.25
C ALA A 77 65.02 48.52 34.89
N LEU A 78 64.82 47.36 34.25
CA LEU A 78 63.84 46.34 34.64
C LEU A 78 64.27 45.46 35.81
N SER A 79 65.54 45.52 36.23
CA SER A 79 66.00 44.81 37.41
C SER A 79 65.77 45.62 38.70
N TRP A 80 65.54 46.94 38.59
CA TRP A 80 65.45 47.82 39.75
C TRP A 80 64.27 47.47 40.67
N SER A 81 64.52 47.55 41.97
CA SER A 81 63.52 47.47 43.02
C SER A 81 62.99 48.86 43.40
N GLY A 82 61.96 48.90 44.26
CA GLY A 82 61.52 50.16 44.86
C GLY A 82 62.61 50.87 45.66
N GLU A 83 63.52 50.12 46.29
CA GLU A 83 64.66 50.70 47.01
C GLU A 83 65.73 51.23 46.06
N ASP A 84 65.91 50.63 44.86
CA ASP A 84 66.79 51.17 43.83
C ASP A 84 66.26 52.48 43.26
N ILE A 85 64.96 52.55 42.97
CA ILE A 85 64.30 53.80 42.56
C ILE A 85 64.49 54.87 43.64
N LYS A 86 64.30 54.51 44.91
CA LYS A 86 64.46 55.44 46.03
C LYS A 86 65.91 55.87 46.23
N ALA A 87 66.87 54.97 46.06
CA ALA A 87 68.30 55.27 46.13
C ALA A 87 68.74 56.19 44.97
N ALA A 88 68.33 55.89 43.73
CA ALA A 88 68.60 56.72 42.57
C ALA A 88 67.89 58.08 42.66
N SER A 89 66.63 58.11 43.10
CA SER A 89 65.89 59.36 43.34
C SER A 89 66.52 60.18 44.46
N GLY A 90 67.01 59.52 45.50
CA GLY A 90 67.80 60.12 46.57
C GLY A 90 69.05 60.79 46.03
N ALA A 91 69.83 60.08 45.20
CA ALA A 91 71.03 60.60 44.54
C ALA A 91 70.71 61.78 43.60
N LEU A 92 69.69 61.66 42.75
CA LEU A 92 69.22 62.74 41.87
C LEU A 92 68.77 63.96 42.68
N THR A 93 68.07 63.75 43.81
CA THR A 93 67.63 64.84 44.70
C THR A 93 68.82 65.53 45.37
N LEU A 94 69.85 64.77 45.76
CA LEU A 94 71.10 65.33 46.28
C LEU A 94 71.82 66.16 45.22
N CYS A 95 72.02 65.61 44.02
CA CYS A 95 72.65 66.34 42.91
C CYS A 95 71.83 67.54 42.42
N TYR A 96 70.51 67.46 42.49
CA TYR A 96 69.62 68.59 42.22
C TYR A 96 69.84 69.73 43.24
N ARG A 97 69.99 69.39 44.53
CA ARG A 97 70.32 70.38 45.57
C ARG A 97 71.71 70.99 45.35
N GLU A 98 72.68 70.20 44.90
CA GLU A 98 74.02 70.70 44.56
C GLU A 98 73.99 71.62 43.33
N ALA A 99 73.31 71.24 42.26
CA ALA A 99 73.09 72.08 41.08
C ALA A 99 72.38 73.39 41.45
N LYS A 100 71.37 73.32 42.33
CA LYS A 100 70.67 74.49 42.87
C LYS A 100 71.60 75.41 43.67
N LYS A 101 72.48 74.87 44.52
CA LYS A 101 73.50 75.65 45.25
C LYS A 101 74.50 76.31 44.29
N ALA A 102 74.81 75.66 43.17
CA ALA A 102 75.70 76.16 42.14
C ALA A 102 75.05 77.14 41.14
N GLY A 103 73.71 77.31 41.17
CA GLY A 103 72.97 78.15 40.22
C GLY A 103 72.83 77.55 38.80
N ASP A 104 73.05 76.25 38.64
CA ASP A 104 73.03 75.53 37.36
C ASP A 104 71.60 75.15 36.96
N LYS A 105 70.85 76.11 36.40
CA LYS A 105 69.44 75.93 36.02
C LYS A 105 69.21 74.82 34.98
N PRO A 106 69.99 74.70 33.89
CA PRO A 106 69.84 73.60 32.94
C PRO A 106 69.99 72.22 33.61
N ALA A 107 70.98 72.04 34.50
CA ALA A 107 71.13 70.79 35.23
C ALA A 107 69.99 70.56 36.23
N MET A 108 69.46 71.60 36.88
CA MET A 108 68.28 71.47 37.76
C MET A 108 67.06 70.95 36.98
N ASP A 109 66.76 71.57 35.83
CA ASP A 109 65.60 71.20 35.02
C ASP A 109 65.76 69.77 34.47
N ALA A 110 66.95 69.42 33.97
CA ALA A 110 67.28 68.08 33.50
C ALA A 110 67.19 67.02 34.61
N LEU A 111 67.80 67.27 35.78
CA LEU A 111 67.73 66.38 36.95
C LEU A 111 66.30 66.25 37.48
N GLY A 112 65.50 67.33 37.42
CA GLY A 112 64.09 67.32 37.79
C GLY A 112 63.25 66.45 36.85
N VAL A 113 63.41 66.62 35.54
CA VAL A 113 62.75 65.79 34.50
C VAL A 113 63.19 64.33 34.62
N ALA A 114 64.48 64.08 34.80
CA ALA A 114 65.04 62.74 34.99
C ALA A 114 64.52 62.06 36.26
N ASN A 115 64.48 62.78 37.39
CA ASN A 115 63.90 62.26 38.64
C ASN A 115 62.39 62.00 38.51
N ALA A 116 61.65 62.88 37.82
CA ALA A 116 60.23 62.66 37.53
C ALA A 116 60.02 61.44 36.61
N ALA A 117 60.82 61.29 35.56
CA ALA A 117 60.78 60.13 34.66
C ALA A 117 61.13 58.83 35.41
N LEU A 118 62.11 58.87 36.32
CA LEU A 118 62.53 57.72 37.11
C LEU A 118 61.48 57.34 38.16
N VAL A 119 61.00 58.28 38.97
CA VAL A 119 60.03 57.97 40.04
C VAL A 119 58.65 57.67 39.47
N LYS A 120 58.18 58.47 38.51
CA LYS A 120 56.84 58.32 37.95
C LYS A 120 56.82 57.26 36.86
N THR A 121 57.60 57.43 35.80
CA THR A 121 57.47 56.59 34.59
C THR A 121 58.14 55.23 34.78
N LEU A 122 59.40 55.18 35.22
CA LEU A 122 60.07 53.91 35.53
C LEU A 122 59.40 53.25 36.73
N GLY A 123 59.13 53.96 37.83
CA GLY A 123 58.42 53.40 38.98
C GLY A 123 57.04 52.80 38.66
N GLN A 124 56.21 53.47 37.87
CA GLN A 124 54.93 52.90 37.41
C GLN A 124 55.13 51.72 36.47
N THR A 125 56.14 51.76 35.61
CA THR A 125 56.47 50.66 34.70
C THR A 125 56.94 49.44 35.46
N LEU A 126 57.86 49.57 36.42
CA LEU A 126 58.31 48.44 37.25
C LEU A 126 57.19 47.89 38.11
N ALA A 127 56.32 48.75 38.66
CA ALA A 127 55.14 48.29 39.39
C ALA A 127 54.17 47.53 38.46
N ALA A 128 53.96 48.01 37.23
CA ALA A 128 53.11 47.35 36.24
C ALA A 128 53.71 46.01 35.77
N VAL A 129 55.02 45.96 35.49
CA VAL A 129 55.76 44.74 35.14
C VAL A 129 55.73 43.75 36.29
N ALA A 130 56.06 44.17 37.52
CA ALA A 130 56.02 43.30 38.70
C ALA A 130 54.62 42.74 38.94
N LYS A 131 53.59 43.58 38.81
CA LYS A 131 52.20 43.15 38.91
C LYS A 131 51.82 42.18 37.79
N ALA A 132 52.25 42.43 36.56
CA ALA A 132 52.00 41.56 35.42
C ALA A 132 52.69 40.20 35.59
N ARG A 133 53.97 40.20 36.01
CA ARG A 133 54.72 38.99 36.37
C ARG A 133 54.02 38.21 37.47
N GLN A 134 53.68 38.85 38.59
CA GLN A 134 52.97 38.21 39.70
C GLN A 134 51.61 37.67 39.26
N ALA A 135 50.87 38.43 38.46
CA ALA A 135 49.57 38.03 37.95
C ALA A 135 49.68 36.79 37.05
N VAL A 136 50.61 36.80 36.09
CA VAL A 136 50.87 35.65 35.21
C VAL A 136 51.34 34.45 36.02
N GLU A 137 52.30 34.64 36.92
CA GLU A 137 52.85 33.60 37.77
C GLU A 137 51.77 32.96 38.66
N SER A 138 50.82 33.75 39.16
CA SER A 138 49.70 33.23 39.94
C SER A 138 48.77 32.32 39.14
N GLN A 139 48.73 32.48 37.80
CA GLN A 139 47.87 31.69 36.91
C GLN A 139 48.61 30.52 36.27
N ARG A 140 49.94 30.52 36.21
CA ARG A 140 50.73 29.42 35.62
C ARG A 140 50.37 28.06 36.23
N PRO A 141 50.31 27.88 37.57
CA PRO A 141 49.92 26.60 38.17
C PRO A 141 48.48 26.21 37.83
N THR A 142 47.58 27.20 37.72
CA THR A 142 46.19 26.93 37.34
C THR A 142 46.11 26.39 35.92
N ILE A 143 46.76 27.03 34.94
CA ILE A 143 46.78 26.57 33.54
C ILE A 143 47.49 25.23 33.41
N ALA A 144 48.61 25.04 34.11
CA ALA A 144 49.33 23.77 34.13
C ALA A 144 48.50 22.62 34.74
N GLY A 145 47.61 22.93 35.69
CA GLY A 145 46.71 21.97 36.33
C GLY A 145 45.39 21.72 35.58
N LEU A 146 45.09 22.46 34.50
CA LEU A 146 43.90 22.20 33.70
C LEU A 146 44.08 20.91 32.87
N PRO A 147 43.01 20.11 32.71
CA PRO A 147 43.07 18.88 31.93
C PRO A 147 43.38 19.17 30.45
N ASP A 148 44.10 18.24 29.81
CA ASP A 148 44.47 18.32 28.41
C ASP A 148 43.26 18.06 27.50
N THR A 149 42.39 19.07 27.36
CA THR A 149 41.15 18.97 26.56
C THR A 149 41.21 19.84 25.30
N ALA A 150 40.30 19.57 24.36
CA ALA A 150 40.14 20.38 23.15
C ALA A 150 39.73 21.83 23.47
N GLU A 151 38.98 22.05 24.55
CA GLU A 151 38.66 23.39 25.05
C GLU A 151 39.92 24.14 25.51
N LEU A 152 40.84 23.46 26.19
CA LEU A 152 42.10 24.07 26.63
C LEU A 152 43.00 24.37 25.44
N ASP A 153 43.13 23.47 24.47
CA ASP A 153 43.86 23.72 23.21
C ASP A 153 43.32 24.94 22.47
N ARG A 154 41.99 25.04 22.29
CA ARG A 154 41.34 26.23 21.68
C ARG A 154 41.56 27.50 22.48
N GLY A 155 41.48 27.42 23.80
CA GLY A 155 41.71 28.56 24.69
C GLY A 155 43.16 29.06 24.62
N LEU A 156 44.13 28.15 24.64
CA LEU A 156 45.55 28.47 24.49
C LEU A 156 45.84 29.05 23.12
N ALA A 157 45.31 28.47 22.04
CA ALA A 157 45.46 29.01 20.70
C ALA A 157 44.88 30.43 20.60
N ALA A 158 43.68 30.66 21.13
CA ALA A 158 43.07 32.00 21.17
C ALA A 158 43.95 33.03 21.90
N LEU A 159 44.69 32.61 22.92
CA LEU A 159 45.62 33.47 23.66
C LEU A 159 46.96 33.68 22.94
N ILE A 160 47.50 32.63 22.31
CA ILE A 160 48.75 32.65 21.55
C ILE A 160 48.61 33.49 20.27
N ASP A 161 47.49 33.34 19.56
CA ASP A 161 47.20 34.03 18.30
C ASP A 161 46.68 35.46 18.52
N ALA A 162 46.40 35.85 19.78
CA ALA A 162 45.92 37.18 20.11
C ALA A 162 47.03 38.23 19.95
N ASP A 163 46.67 39.41 19.43
CA ASP A 163 47.55 40.58 19.45
C ASP A 163 47.95 40.90 20.91
N PRO A 164 49.25 40.81 21.27
CA PRO A 164 49.68 41.05 22.64
C PRO A 164 49.46 42.49 23.12
N ALA A 165 49.29 43.45 22.20
CA ALA A 165 48.96 44.83 22.55
C ALA A 165 47.47 45.01 22.86
N LYS A 166 46.61 44.20 22.23
CA LYS A 166 45.15 44.27 22.36
C LYS A 166 44.54 42.86 22.31
N PRO A 167 44.79 42.03 23.34
CA PRO A 167 44.42 40.63 23.27
C PRO A 167 42.90 40.49 23.22
N ASN A 168 42.42 39.93 22.11
CA ASN A 168 41.01 39.67 21.88
C ASN A 168 40.76 38.16 21.92
N LEU A 169 40.21 37.69 23.05
CA LEU A 169 39.86 36.29 23.24
C LEU A 169 38.46 35.94 22.72
N GLN A 170 37.99 36.59 21.66
CA GLN A 170 36.71 36.26 21.04
C GLN A 170 36.65 34.80 20.58
N ALA A 171 37.78 34.23 20.15
CA ALA A 171 37.89 32.81 19.82
C ALA A 171 37.73 31.87 21.03
N ALA A 172 37.85 32.38 22.27
CA ALA A 172 37.61 31.64 23.50
C ALA A 172 36.16 31.75 24.03
N VAL A 173 35.28 32.47 23.32
CA VAL A 173 33.86 32.61 23.69
C VAL A 173 33.17 31.25 23.66
N GLY A 174 32.47 30.91 24.74
CA GLY A 174 31.75 29.63 24.88
C GLY A 174 32.57 28.50 25.51
N LEU A 175 33.85 28.72 25.80
CA LEU A 175 34.65 27.77 26.57
C LEU A 175 34.29 27.80 28.07
N PRO A 176 34.50 26.70 28.82
CA PRO A 176 34.26 26.65 30.27
C PRO A 176 34.96 27.76 31.04
N ARG A 177 34.35 28.21 32.15
CA ARG A 177 34.87 29.33 32.95
C ARG A 177 36.22 29.01 33.60
N GLU A 178 36.43 27.74 33.90
CA GLU A 178 37.65 27.17 34.49
C GLU A 178 38.85 27.33 33.54
N ILE A 179 38.60 27.28 32.22
CA ILE A 179 39.61 27.47 31.17
C ILE A 179 39.73 28.95 30.82
N THR A 180 38.60 29.63 30.57
CA THR A 180 38.62 31.05 30.14
C THR A 180 39.10 31.99 31.23
N GLY A 181 38.82 31.73 32.50
CA GLY A 181 39.20 32.59 33.62
C GLY A 181 40.71 32.87 33.67
N PRO A 182 41.57 31.84 33.81
CA PRO A 182 43.02 32.01 33.80
C PRO A 182 43.56 32.63 32.51
N LEU A 183 43.01 32.25 31.35
CA LEU A 183 43.45 32.77 30.05
C LEU A 183 43.11 34.25 29.85
N VAL A 184 41.89 34.66 30.20
CA VAL A 184 41.47 36.08 30.21
C VAL A 184 42.30 36.88 31.21
N TYR A 185 42.63 36.27 32.35
CA TYR A 185 43.48 36.91 33.34
C TYR A 185 44.90 37.14 32.80
N ILE A 186 45.52 36.14 32.16
CA ILE A 186 46.81 36.31 31.50
C ILE A 186 46.74 37.33 30.37
N ALA A 187 45.74 37.24 29.48
CA ALA A 187 45.51 38.18 28.39
C ALA A 187 45.50 39.64 28.88
N LYS A 188 44.81 39.91 29.99
CA LYS A 188 44.75 41.24 30.60
C LYS A 188 46.14 41.81 30.95
N PHE A 189 47.10 40.96 31.29
CA PHE A 189 48.45 41.36 31.70
C PHE A 189 49.51 41.25 30.59
N LEU A 190 49.21 40.61 29.45
CA LEU A 190 50.14 40.52 28.31
C LEU A 190 50.68 41.88 27.84
N PRO A 191 49.88 42.97 27.74
CA PRO A 191 50.41 44.25 27.29
C PRO A 191 51.46 44.85 28.24
N TYR A 192 51.56 44.35 29.47
CA TYR A 192 52.45 44.86 30.52
C TYR A 192 53.66 43.95 30.77
N LEU A 193 53.78 42.82 30.05
CA LEU A 193 54.93 41.93 30.15
C LEU A 193 56.06 42.39 29.21
N PRO A 194 57.30 42.53 29.73
CA PRO A 194 58.48 42.71 28.91
C PRO A 194 58.60 41.64 27.83
N ASP A 195 59.22 41.99 26.70
CA ASP A 195 59.33 41.09 25.54
C ASP A 195 59.90 39.72 25.88
N GLY A 196 60.95 39.65 26.72
CA GLY A 196 61.53 38.39 27.17
C GLY A 196 60.55 37.53 27.97
N ASP A 197 59.88 38.11 28.97
CA ASP A 197 58.90 37.40 29.80
C ASP A 197 57.69 36.95 28.98
N ARG A 198 57.26 37.79 28.04
CA ARG A 198 56.13 37.51 27.14
C ARG A 198 56.48 36.40 26.15
N GLN A 199 57.66 36.44 25.54
CA GLN A 199 58.14 35.38 24.65
C GLN A 199 58.28 34.06 25.41
N GLN A 200 58.82 34.09 26.63
CA GLN A 200 58.91 32.92 27.48
C GLN A 200 57.52 32.36 27.81
N LEU A 201 56.57 33.21 28.24
CA LEU A 201 55.20 32.80 28.49
C LEU A 201 54.54 32.21 27.23
N MET A 202 54.69 32.86 26.07
CA MET A 202 54.11 32.36 24.81
C MET A 202 54.74 31.05 24.37
N ALA A 203 56.05 30.86 24.57
CA ALA A 203 56.73 29.60 24.34
C ALA A 203 56.18 28.51 25.27
N GLU A 204 56.05 28.78 26.58
CA GLU A 204 55.48 27.82 27.53
C GLU A 204 54.02 27.45 27.22
N LEU A 205 53.19 28.43 26.83
CA LEU A 205 51.81 28.18 26.42
C LEU A 205 51.74 27.41 25.09
N ALA A 206 52.63 27.71 24.14
CA ALA A 206 52.74 26.99 22.88
C ALA A 206 53.24 25.56 23.10
N ASP A 207 54.21 25.34 23.99
CA ASP A 207 54.70 24.03 24.41
C ASP A 207 53.59 23.23 25.10
N ARG A 208 52.83 23.88 26.01
CA ARG A 208 51.65 23.26 26.65
C ARG A 208 50.62 22.86 25.61
N ARG A 209 50.32 23.73 24.65
CA ARG A 209 49.39 23.45 23.55
C ARG A 209 49.91 22.29 22.69
N ALA A 210 51.18 22.31 22.30
CA ALA A 210 51.80 21.23 21.54
C ALA A 210 51.76 19.90 22.30
N ALA A 211 51.95 19.91 23.63
CA ALA A 211 51.81 18.73 24.47
C ALA A 211 50.37 18.21 24.51
N ILE A 212 49.36 19.09 24.62
CA ILE A 212 47.94 18.71 24.53
C ILE A 212 47.64 18.09 23.16
N GLN A 213 48.08 18.72 22.08
CA GLN A 213 47.88 18.23 20.72
C GLN A 213 48.61 16.91 20.46
N ALA A 214 49.83 16.75 20.96
CA ALA A 214 50.61 15.51 20.84
C ALA A 214 50.00 14.38 21.68
N GLY A 215 49.61 14.66 22.93
CA GLY A 215 48.96 13.69 23.82
C GLY A 215 47.60 13.25 23.29
N ALA A 216 46.77 14.21 22.86
CA ALA A 216 45.50 13.92 22.22
C ALA A 216 45.72 13.18 20.90
N GLY A 217 46.70 13.59 20.10
CA GLY A 217 47.07 12.92 18.85
C GLY A 217 47.50 11.47 19.07
N GLN A 218 48.33 11.21 20.08
CA GLN A 218 48.75 9.84 20.43
C GLN A 218 47.56 8.99 20.89
N ALA A 219 46.73 9.52 21.80
CA ALA A 219 45.55 8.81 22.28
C ALA A 219 44.57 8.51 21.15
N MET A 220 44.29 9.50 20.29
CA MET A 220 43.42 9.35 19.13
C MET A 220 44.01 8.41 18.09
N GLY A 221 45.32 8.47 17.83
CA GLY A 221 46.02 7.52 16.94
C GLY A 221 45.95 6.08 17.46
N GLN A 222 46.07 5.88 18.78
CA GLN A 222 45.84 4.57 19.41
C GLN A 222 44.40 4.11 19.26
N GLU A 223 43.41 5.00 19.45
CA GLU A 223 42.01 4.69 19.23
C GLU A 223 41.70 4.37 17.75
N VAL A 224 42.33 5.06 16.81
CA VAL A 224 42.21 4.77 15.36
C VAL A 224 42.78 3.40 15.03
N ALA A 225 43.96 3.09 15.55
CA ALA A 225 44.60 1.79 15.36
C ALA A 225 43.83 0.64 16.05
N ALA A 226 43.26 0.91 17.22
CA ALA A 226 42.49 -0.06 18.01
C ALA A 226 41.03 -0.17 17.55
N ALA A 227 40.58 0.63 16.58
CA ALA A 227 39.20 0.62 16.10
C ALA A 227 38.86 -0.78 15.54
N PRO A 228 37.89 -1.50 16.18
CA PRO A 228 37.51 -2.83 15.73
C PRO A 228 36.91 -2.77 14.32
N ALA A 229 37.02 -3.85 13.55
CA ALA A 229 36.40 -3.95 12.22
C ALA A 229 34.88 -4.20 12.31
N THR A 230 34.19 -3.32 13.05
CA THR A 230 32.76 -3.38 13.34
C THR A 230 32.13 -2.00 13.13
N ALA A 231 30.78 -1.95 13.12
CA ALA A 231 30.03 -0.70 13.10
C ALA A 231 30.43 0.26 14.24
N ASP A 232 30.64 -0.28 15.44
CA ASP A 232 31.07 0.49 16.60
C ASP A 232 32.47 1.08 16.41
N GLY A 233 33.34 0.38 15.67
CA GLY A 233 34.65 0.89 15.26
C GLY A 233 34.55 2.11 14.37
N VAL A 234 33.67 2.12 13.36
CA VAL A 234 33.46 3.30 12.50
C VAL A 234 32.85 4.46 13.27
N ILE A 235 31.87 4.22 14.15
CA ILE A 235 31.31 5.27 15.02
C ILE A 235 32.38 5.81 15.97
N GLY A 236 33.23 4.94 16.51
CA GLY A 236 34.41 5.32 17.32
C GLY A 236 35.36 6.22 16.53
N LEU A 237 35.66 5.88 15.29
CA LEU A 237 36.48 6.70 14.39
C LEU A 237 35.83 8.05 14.10
N GLN A 238 34.51 8.12 13.92
CA GLN A 238 33.82 9.40 13.78
C GLN A 238 33.89 10.26 15.04
N LYS A 239 33.79 9.66 16.24
CA LYS A 239 34.03 10.36 17.51
C LYS A 239 35.47 10.89 17.60
N VAL A 240 36.45 10.12 17.09
CA VAL A 240 37.83 10.58 16.98
C VAL A 240 37.91 11.81 16.07
N ARG A 241 37.36 11.73 14.86
CA ARG A 241 37.32 12.86 13.91
C ARG A 241 36.59 14.08 14.47
N GLN A 242 35.51 13.87 15.23
CA GLN A 242 34.80 14.94 15.93
C GLN A 242 35.69 15.62 16.99
N ARG A 243 36.44 14.85 17.77
CA ARG A 243 37.39 15.42 18.74
C ARG A 243 38.51 16.17 18.05
N ILE A 244 39.03 15.65 16.93
CA ILE A 244 40.02 16.36 16.10
C ILE A 244 39.46 17.70 15.61
N ALA A 245 38.23 17.71 15.09
CA ALA A 245 37.57 18.93 14.63
C ALA A 245 37.28 19.94 15.75
N ALA A 246 37.20 19.49 17.01
CA ALA A 246 37.06 20.35 18.17
C ALA A 246 38.39 20.97 18.64
N MET A 247 39.53 20.47 18.16
CA MET A 247 40.87 20.99 18.42
C MET A 247 41.31 21.95 17.31
N VAL A 248 42.34 22.74 17.58
CA VAL A 248 42.95 23.60 16.57
C VAL A 248 43.84 22.74 15.65
N PRO A 249 43.72 22.87 14.33
CA PRO A 249 44.46 22.03 13.39
C PRO A 249 45.98 22.02 13.64
N SER A 250 46.58 20.85 13.52
CA SER A 250 48.01 20.62 13.48
C SER A 250 48.31 19.47 12.51
N ASP A 251 49.53 19.40 11.97
CA ASP A 251 49.88 18.37 10.99
C ASP A 251 49.64 16.94 11.54
N ALA A 252 49.92 16.73 12.83
CA ALA A 252 49.67 15.46 13.51
C ALA A 252 48.16 15.14 13.56
N LEU A 253 47.34 16.10 13.96
CA LEU A 253 45.88 15.93 14.03
C LEU A 253 45.26 15.73 12.64
N THR A 254 45.76 16.44 11.62
CA THR A 254 45.34 16.25 10.23
C THR A 254 45.72 14.87 9.70
N ALA A 255 46.93 14.37 10.02
CA ALA A 255 47.34 13.02 9.67
C ALA A 255 46.44 11.97 10.33
N ILE A 256 46.08 12.15 11.61
CA ILE A 256 45.18 11.24 12.32
C ILE A 256 43.76 11.31 11.77
N ASP A 257 43.24 12.49 11.38
CA ASP A 257 41.93 12.59 10.72
C ASP A 257 41.93 11.80 9.40
N GLY A 258 43.00 11.92 8.61
CA GLY A 258 43.20 11.14 7.40
C GLY A 258 43.26 9.63 7.65
N GLN A 259 44.00 9.20 8.69
CA GLN A 259 44.05 7.79 9.10
C GLN A 259 42.70 7.28 9.59
N ALA A 260 41.97 8.09 10.38
CA ALA A 260 40.65 7.75 10.88
C ALA A 260 39.63 7.61 9.75
N ALA A 261 39.68 8.50 8.76
CA ALA A 261 38.86 8.43 7.56
C ALA A 261 39.18 7.17 6.74
N ALA A 262 40.47 6.94 6.43
CA ALA A 262 40.89 5.76 5.67
C ALA A 262 40.50 4.44 6.37
N ARG A 263 40.72 4.37 7.69
CA ARG A 263 40.34 3.20 8.50
C ARG A 263 38.81 3.02 8.55
N ALA A 264 38.04 4.10 8.64
CA ALA A 264 36.59 4.03 8.62
C ALA A 264 36.09 3.49 7.27
N ASP A 265 36.69 3.93 6.15
CA ASP A 265 36.34 3.44 4.82
C ASP A 265 36.71 1.98 4.61
N GLU A 266 37.86 1.54 5.12
CA GLU A 266 38.26 0.13 5.15
C GLU A 266 37.24 -0.72 5.91
N ILE A 267 36.84 -0.31 7.11
CA ILE A 267 35.86 -1.04 7.93
C ILE A 267 34.49 -1.06 7.24
N ARG A 268 34.04 0.07 6.68
CA ARG A 268 32.77 0.12 5.92
C ARG A 268 32.80 -0.82 4.72
N ALA A 269 33.90 -0.86 3.97
CA ALA A 269 34.06 -1.77 2.85
C ALA A 269 33.98 -3.23 3.31
N GLY A 270 34.63 -3.57 4.43
CA GLY A 270 34.54 -4.91 5.04
C GLY A 270 33.13 -5.27 5.49
N LEU A 271 32.41 -4.36 6.15
CA LEU A 271 31.04 -4.56 6.59
C LEU A 271 30.06 -4.78 5.41
N ARG A 272 30.25 -4.04 4.31
CA ARG A 272 29.45 -4.21 3.08
C ARG A 272 29.68 -5.56 2.39
N GLN A 273 30.87 -6.15 2.56
CA GLN A 273 31.23 -7.45 1.97
C GLN A 273 30.91 -8.65 2.88
N ALA A 274 30.49 -8.41 4.13
CA ALA A 274 30.18 -9.48 5.08
C ALA A 274 28.98 -10.33 4.62
N THR A 275 28.99 -11.62 4.97
CA THR A 275 27.87 -12.54 4.75
C THR A 275 27.48 -13.21 6.08
N PRO A 276 26.27 -12.93 6.63
CA PRO A 276 25.26 -12.01 6.09
C PRO A 276 25.71 -10.54 6.15
N PRO A 277 25.19 -9.66 5.27
CA PRO A 277 25.46 -8.23 5.34
C PRO A 277 25.07 -7.66 6.70
N GLY A 278 25.95 -6.83 7.26
CA GLY A 278 25.71 -6.15 8.54
C GLY A 278 25.30 -4.69 8.35
N TRP A 279 24.85 -4.05 9.43
CA TRP A 279 24.63 -2.61 9.45
C TRP A 279 25.95 -1.85 9.27
N VAL A 280 25.96 -0.92 8.31
CA VAL A 280 27.12 -0.10 7.94
C VAL A 280 26.84 1.35 8.36
N PRO A 281 27.59 1.93 9.30
CA PRO A 281 27.45 3.35 9.64
C PRO A 281 27.93 4.25 8.48
N PRO A 282 27.06 5.07 7.88
CA PRO A 282 27.47 6.08 6.92
C PRO A 282 28.28 7.18 7.61
N ASP A 283 28.97 8.02 6.84
CA ASP A 283 29.47 9.28 7.39
C ASP A 283 28.35 10.31 7.60
N CYS A 284 28.66 11.45 8.23
CA CYS A 284 27.66 12.47 8.51
C CYS A 284 27.14 13.16 7.26
N VAL A 285 27.95 13.26 6.20
CA VAL A 285 27.53 13.84 4.92
C VAL A 285 26.53 12.90 4.25
N GLU A 286 26.83 11.60 4.19
CA GLU A 286 25.95 10.55 3.69
C GLU A 286 24.65 10.47 4.49
N LEU A 287 24.71 10.49 5.83
CA LEU A 287 23.51 10.48 6.68
C LEU A 287 22.56 11.63 6.35
N TYR A 288 23.05 12.87 6.30
CA TYR A 288 22.21 14.03 6.02
C TYR A 288 21.87 14.19 4.54
N ARG A 289 22.64 13.59 3.62
CA ARG A 289 22.27 13.49 2.21
C ARG A 289 21.08 12.54 2.01
N TRP A 290 21.11 11.39 2.68
CA TRP A 290 20.00 10.43 2.70
C TRP A 290 18.75 11.04 3.32
N SER A 291 18.85 11.61 4.53
CA SER A 291 17.67 12.20 5.18
C SER A 291 17.21 13.50 4.50
N GLY A 292 18.11 14.23 3.84
CA GLY A 292 17.80 15.48 3.14
C GLY A 292 17.34 15.32 1.68
N ALA A 293 17.14 14.09 1.18
CA ALA A 293 16.64 13.85 -0.17
C ALA A 293 15.24 14.47 -0.36
N ALA A 294 14.93 14.91 -1.60
CA ALA A 294 13.75 15.74 -1.87
C ALA A 294 12.42 15.10 -1.45
N ASP A 295 12.34 13.78 -1.50
CA ASP A 295 11.16 12.97 -1.15
C ASP A 295 11.35 12.15 0.12
N ALA A 296 12.45 12.37 0.88
CA ALA A 296 12.80 11.58 2.05
C ALA A 296 11.66 11.45 3.08
N ARG A 297 10.87 12.52 3.27
CA ARG A 297 9.74 12.59 4.21
C ARG A 297 8.38 12.31 3.57
N GLN A 298 8.33 11.99 2.28
CA GLN A 298 7.08 11.65 1.61
C GLN A 298 6.57 10.31 2.15
N GLY A 299 5.31 10.28 2.56
CA GLY A 299 4.65 9.05 3.01
C GLY A 299 4.46 8.06 1.86
N VAL A 300 4.71 6.78 2.11
CA VAL A 300 4.41 5.67 1.20
C VAL A 300 3.57 4.65 1.96
N ALA A 301 2.48 4.22 1.32
CA ALA A 301 1.63 3.16 1.84
C ALA A 301 2.25 1.80 1.53
N LEU A 302 2.44 1.00 2.57
CA LEU A 302 2.86 -0.39 2.51
C LEU A 302 1.74 -1.21 3.17
N GLY A 303 0.80 -1.70 2.35
CA GLY A 303 -0.43 -2.29 2.84
C GLY A 303 -1.34 -1.28 3.55
N SER A 304 -1.79 -1.64 4.76
CA SER A 304 -2.63 -0.79 5.62
C SER A 304 -1.84 0.26 6.42
N GLN A 305 -0.51 0.21 6.37
CA GLN A 305 0.38 1.08 7.12
C GLN A 305 1.13 2.02 6.18
N SER A 306 1.79 3.03 6.75
CA SER A 306 2.64 3.93 5.98
C SER A 306 3.96 4.20 6.70
N THR A 307 4.99 4.43 5.90
CA THR A 307 6.32 4.84 6.32
C THR A 307 6.80 5.99 5.43
N TYR A 308 7.99 6.53 5.69
CA TYR A 308 8.61 7.50 4.79
C TYR A 308 9.47 6.82 3.73
N ARG A 309 9.57 7.42 2.53
CA ARG A 309 10.41 6.93 1.43
C ARG A 309 11.85 6.69 1.84
N ALA A 310 12.42 7.55 2.67
CA ALA A 310 13.79 7.39 3.14
C ALA A 310 14.05 6.02 3.79
N PHE A 311 13.01 5.36 4.33
CA PHE A 311 13.12 4.07 5.00
C PHE A 311 12.91 2.85 4.10
N LEU A 312 12.55 3.03 2.82
CA LEU A 312 12.44 1.93 1.87
C LEU A 312 13.83 1.39 1.52
N ASP A 313 13.90 0.11 1.14
CA ASP A 313 15.17 -0.59 0.93
C ASP A 313 16.03 0.05 -0.14
N GLU A 314 15.42 0.54 -1.23
CA GLU A 314 16.12 1.26 -2.31
C GLU A 314 16.83 2.54 -1.84
N HIS A 315 16.45 3.08 -0.69
CA HIS A 315 17.04 4.28 -0.09
C HIS A 315 17.94 3.96 1.12
N VAL A 316 17.56 2.99 1.96
CA VAL A 316 18.30 2.63 3.18
C VAL A 316 19.48 1.72 2.88
N VAL A 317 19.29 0.68 2.06
CA VAL A 317 20.32 -0.35 1.82
C VAL A 317 21.60 0.24 1.22
N PRO A 318 21.57 1.18 0.25
CA PRO A 318 22.79 1.80 -0.26
C PRO A 318 23.61 2.56 0.80
N VAL A 319 22.95 3.04 1.85
CA VAL A 319 23.54 3.89 2.89
C VAL A 319 24.00 3.05 4.08
N PHE A 320 23.14 2.14 4.54
CA PHE A 320 23.33 1.36 5.77
C PHE A 320 23.65 -0.12 5.54
N GLY A 321 23.73 -0.58 4.29
CA GLY A 321 24.06 -1.96 3.92
C GLY A 321 22.92 -2.98 4.09
N ILE A 322 21.95 -2.71 4.98
CA ILE A 322 20.79 -3.56 5.23
C ILE A 322 19.49 -2.77 5.33
N SER A 323 18.37 -3.46 5.10
CA SER A 323 17.01 -2.92 5.29
C SER A 323 16.79 -2.47 6.74
N VAL A 324 16.02 -1.40 6.93
CA VAL A 324 15.58 -0.98 8.27
C VAL A 324 14.75 -2.06 8.98
N ALA A 325 14.08 -2.95 8.23
CA ALA A 325 13.37 -4.09 8.78
C ALA A 325 14.30 -5.13 9.44
N ALA A 326 15.58 -5.15 9.04
CA ALA A 326 16.59 -6.04 9.60
C ALA A 326 17.34 -5.40 10.78
N TRP A 327 17.09 -4.14 11.12
CA TRP A 327 17.79 -3.45 12.21
C TRP A 327 17.36 -4.02 13.56
N GLY A 328 18.31 -4.61 14.28
CA GLY A 328 18.15 -4.99 15.67
C GLY A 328 18.11 -3.77 16.60
N ASP A 329 17.84 -4.00 17.88
CA ASP A 329 17.89 -2.92 18.89
C ASP A 329 19.32 -2.38 19.08
N GLU A 330 20.33 -3.21 18.82
CA GLU A 330 21.73 -2.78 18.79
C GLU A 330 21.99 -1.82 17.62
N ASP A 331 21.44 -2.09 16.42
CA ASP A 331 21.59 -1.21 15.25
C ASP A 331 20.85 0.11 15.45
N LEU A 332 19.70 0.09 16.12
CA LEU A 332 19.01 1.32 16.54
C LEU A 332 19.86 2.15 17.50
N THR A 333 20.48 1.50 18.48
CA THR A 333 21.38 2.17 19.43
C THR A 333 22.60 2.77 18.72
N ARG A 334 23.18 2.03 17.76
CA ARG A 334 24.26 2.50 16.90
C ARG A 334 23.83 3.69 16.05
N PHE A 335 22.66 3.62 15.42
CA PHE A 335 22.09 4.71 14.64
C PHE A 335 21.87 5.97 15.50
N GLN A 336 21.30 5.83 16.70
CA GLN A 336 21.12 6.96 17.64
C GLN A 336 22.45 7.57 18.07
N THR A 337 23.47 6.73 18.29
CA THR A 337 24.82 7.18 18.62
C THR A 337 25.44 7.94 17.45
N LEU A 338 25.40 7.36 16.24
CA LEU A 338 25.85 7.98 14.99
C LEU A 338 25.17 9.35 14.80
N ARG A 339 23.85 9.41 14.94
CA ARG A 339 23.06 10.64 14.83
C ARG A 339 23.49 11.69 15.83
N THR A 340 23.74 11.29 17.08
CA THR A 340 24.23 12.21 18.14
C THR A 340 25.61 12.76 17.78
N VAL A 341 26.52 11.92 17.30
CA VAL A 341 27.86 12.32 16.84
C VAL A 341 27.76 13.28 15.66
N CYS A 342 26.95 12.97 14.66
CA CYS A 342 26.76 13.83 13.49
C CYS A 342 26.06 15.15 13.82
N GLN A 343 25.07 15.12 14.72
CA GLN A 343 24.39 16.31 15.20
C GLN A 343 25.35 17.25 15.92
N ALA A 344 26.15 16.72 16.84
CA ALA A 344 27.15 17.50 17.55
C ALA A 344 28.24 18.04 16.60
N THR A 345 28.60 17.28 15.56
CA THR A 345 29.57 17.69 14.54
C THR A 345 29.10 18.91 13.76
N TRP A 346 27.89 18.90 13.17
CA TRP A 346 27.43 20.06 12.39
C TRP A 346 27.08 21.25 13.29
N ARG A 347 26.61 21.03 14.53
CA ARG A 347 26.32 22.11 15.48
C ARG A 347 27.56 22.88 15.93
N ALA A 348 28.73 22.23 15.93
CA ALA A 348 29.99 22.86 16.24
C ALA A 348 30.54 23.73 15.09
N MET A 349 29.98 23.62 13.88
CA MET A 349 30.49 24.36 12.72
C MET A 349 30.13 25.85 12.75
N PRO A 350 31.03 26.74 12.26
CA PRO A 350 30.71 28.15 12.07
C PRO A 350 29.45 28.32 11.22
N GLY A 351 28.52 29.16 11.70
CA GLY A 351 27.25 29.42 11.02
C GLY A 351 26.10 28.48 11.37
N ALA A 352 26.32 27.46 12.22
CA ALA A 352 25.27 26.51 12.63
C ALA A 352 24.03 27.17 13.26
N ALA A 353 24.19 28.32 13.91
CA ALA A 353 23.08 29.10 14.47
C ALA A 353 22.07 29.63 13.41
N ARG A 354 22.39 29.56 12.11
CA ARG A 354 21.56 30.09 11.00
C ARG A 354 20.75 28.99 10.25
N MET A 355 20.57 27.82 10.87
CA MET A 355 19.98 26.58 10.32
C MET A 355 18.44 26.56 10.17
N PRO A 356 17.86 27.47 9.39
CA PRO A 356 17.21 26.90 8.21
C PRO A 356 17.81 27.40 6.90
N ASN A 357 18.54 28.51 6.92
CA ASN A 357 19.07 29.18 5.75
C ASN A 357 20.59 29.38 5.89
N PRO A 358 21.38 28.29 5.84
CA PRO A 358 22.82 28.41 5.83
C PRO A 358 23.26 29.24 4.61
N PRO A 359 24.30 30.09 4.75
CA PRO A 359 24.76 30.92 3.64
C PRO A 359 25.29 30.07 2.46
N ALA A 360 25.38 30.66 1.27
CA ALA A 360 25.75 29.94 0.05
C ALA A 360 27.16 29.32 0.12
N GLU A 361 28.05 29.94 0.88
CA GLU A 361 29.42 29.53 1.17
C GLU A 361 29.54 28.57 2.36
N ALA A 362 28.42 28.19 3.01
CA ALA A 362 28.45 27.25 4.12
C ALA A 362 29.06 25.90 3.72
N PRO A 363 29.74 25.21 4.65
CA PRO A 363 30.19 23.83 4.46
C PRO A 363 29.05 22.91 4.00
N GLU A 364 29.37 21.92 3.15
CA GLU A 364 28.37 20.99 2.60
C GLU A 364 27.55 20.31 3.70
N LEU A 365 28.21 19.85 4.76
CA LEU A 365 27.52 19.20 5.90
C LEU A 365 26.43 20.10 6.48
N LEU A 366 26.67 21.40 6.62
CA LEU A 366 25.70 22.33 7.18
C LEU A 366 24.49 22.52 6.25
N LYS A 367 24.72 22.58 4.93
CA LYS A 367 23.66 22.66 3.92
C LYS A 367 22.78 21.41 3.91
N LEU A 368 23.39 20.23 4.02
CA LEU A 368 22.67 18.96 4.09
C LEU A 368 21.92 18.82 5.41
N ALA A 369 22.56 19.14 6.55
CA ALA A 369 21.92 19.11 7.86
C ALA A 369 20.70 20.04 7.92
N ALA A 370 20.73 21.22 7.30
CA ALA A 370 19.57 22.12 7.23
C ALA A 370 18.34 21.46 6.58
N LYS A 371 18.54 20.52 5.65
CA LYS A 371 17.46 19.77 4.98
C LYS A 371 17.10 18.48 5.74
N GLY A 372 18.12 17.80 6.27
CA GLY A 372 18.02 16.45 6.81
C GLY A 372 17.90 16.36 8.34
N ASN A 373 17.93 17.48 9.08
CA ASN A 373 17.91 17.49 10.55
C ASN A 373 16.65 16.88 11.19
N TRP A 374 15.57 16.65 10.43
CA TRP A 374 14.40 15.94 10.94
C TRP A 374 14.74 14.54 11.46
N ILE A 375 15.81 13.92 10.92
CA ILE A 375 16.26 12.62 11.36
C ILE A 375 16.70 12.62 12.84
N ASP A 376 17.19 13.77 13.33
CA ASP A 376 17.68 14.00 14.70
C ASP A 376 16.62 13.67 15.78
N ALA A 377 15.33 13.65 15.43
CA ALA A 377 14.21 13.33 16.31
C ALA A 377 13.32 12.18 15.77
N ALA A 378 13.81 11.39 14.81
CA ALA A 378 13.01 10.43 14.06
C ALA A 378 12.87 9.03 14.71
N ASP A 379 13.16 8.87 16.01
CA ASP A 379 13.10 7.54 16.66
C ASP A 379 11.72 6.87 16.53
N PRO A 380 10.58 7.58 16.73
CA PRO A 380 9.27 6.98 16.53
C PRO A 380 9.04 6.53 15.08
N GLN A 381 9.52 7.31 14.10
CA GLN A 381 9.34 7.03 12.68
C GLN A 381 10.22 5.87 12.22
N ILE A 382 11.41 5.70 12.78
CA ILE A 382 12.27 4.54 12.50
C ILE A 382 11.66 3.27 13.10
N ALA A 383 11.16 3.34 14.34
CA ALA A 383 10.47 2.22 14.97
C ALA A 383 9.22 1.81 14.17
N GLN A 384 8.41 2.79 13.76
CA GLN A 384 7.26 2.58 12.89
C GLN A 384 7.68 1.97 11.55
N ALA A 385 8.70 2.52 10.89
CA ALA A 385 9.20 2.03 9.61
C ALA A 385 9.65 0.57 9.70
N ARG A 386 10.40 0.22 10.76
CA ARG A 386 10.84 -1.16 11.02
C ARG A 386 9.64 -2.10 11.10
N THR A 387 8.67 -1.79 11.95
CA THR A 387 7.46 -2.62 12.11
C THR A 387 6.64 -2.70 10.83
N THR A 388 6.47 -1.59 10.12
CA THR A 388 5.70 -1.53 8.87
C THR A 388 6.35 -2.34 7.76
N ILE A 389 7.67 -2.22 7.56
CA ILE A 389 8.38 -2.95 6.50
C ILE A 389 8.48 -4.44 6.86
N GLN A 390 8.68 -4.79 8.13
CA GLN A 390 8.61 -6.20 8.59
C GLN A 390 7.23 -6.81 8.32
N ALA A 391 6.15 -6.11 8.67
CA ALA A 391 4.78 -6.58 8.44
C ALA A 391 4.46 -6.69 6.94
N TYR A 392 4.96 -5.75 6.13
CA TYR A 392 4.82 -5.78 4.69
C TYR A 392 5.57 -6.97 4.07
N ASN A 393 6.82 -7.21 4.47
CA ASN A 393 7.62 -8.36 3.99
C ASN A 393 6.99 -9.69 4.40
N ALA A 394 6.53 -9.81 5.65
CA ALA A 394 5.78 -10.98 6.10
C ALA A 394 4.46 -11.16 5.31
N GLY A 395 3.80 -10.05 4.95
CA GLY A 395 2.64 -10.02 4.07
C GLY A 395 2.97 -10.52 2.65
N LEU A 396 4.10 -10.10 2.08
CA LEU A 396 4.57 -10.58 0.78
C LEU A 396 4.86 -12.08 0.79
N GLU A 397 5.53 -12.59 1.82
CA GLU A 397 5.83 -14.02 1.98
C GLU A 397 4.55 -14.84 2.18
N ALA A 398 3.65 -14.40 3.06
CA ALA A 398 2.37 -15.04 3.28
C ALA A 398 1.54 -15.07 1.99
N LEU A 399 1.47 -13.96 1.26
CA LEU A 399 0.74 -13.89 0.00
C LEU A 399 1.36 -14.79 -1.07
N ALA A 400 2.69 -14.85 -1.16
CA ALA A 400 3.38 -15.77 -2.07
C ALA A 400 3.07 -17.24 -1.72
N ALA A 401 2.99 -17.59 -0.44
CA ALA A 401 2.57 -18.92 -0.01
C ALA A 401 1.11 -19.24 -0.39
N VAL A 402 0.21 -18.24 -0.34
CA VAL A 402 -1.18 -18.37 -0.80
C VAL A 402 -1.23 -18.54 -2.32
N GLU A 403 -0.45 -17.75 -3.08
CA GLU A 403 -0.34 -17.92 -4.54
C GLU A 403 0.16 -19.33 -4.91
N ALA A 404 1.14 -19.87 -4.17
CA ALA A 404 1.60 -21.23 -4.36
C ALA A 404 0.49 -22.26 -4.09
N LYS A 405 -0.36 -22.05 -3.06
CA LYS A 405 -1.53 -22.90 -2.80
C LYS A 405 -2.57 -22.80 -3.92
N ILE A 406 -2.85 -21.60 -4.43
CA ILE A 406 -3.75 -21.38 -5.57
C ILE A 406 -3.23 -22.12 -6.81
N ALA A 407 -1.94 -21.97 -7.12
CA ALA A 407 -1.32 -22.64 -8.26
C ALA A 407 -1.40 -24.16 -8.15
N ALA A 408 -1.26 -24.71 -6.93
CA ALA A 408 -1.30 -26.14 -6.65
C ALA A 408 -2.71 -26.76 -6.62
N LEU A 409 -3.79 -25.96 -6.62
CA LEU A 409 -5.15 -26.52 -6.70
C LEU A 409 -5.31 -27.34 -7.99
N PRO A 410 -6.03 -28.47 -7.98
CA PRO A 410 -6.43 -29.14 -9.22
C PRO A 410 -7.31 -28.22 -10.08
N ASP A 411 -7.25 -28.38 -11.40
CA ASP A 411 -8.15 -27.70 -12.34
C ASP A 411 -9.51 -28.43 -12.39
N THR A 412 -10.16 -28.61 -11.24
CA THR A 412 -11.44 -29.31 -11.07
C THR A 412 -12.45 -28.45 -10.35
N SER A 413 -13.75 -28.64 -10.64
CA SER A 413 -14.84 -27.88 -10.01
C SER A 413 -14.84 -27.96 -8.48
N ASP A 414 -14.40 -29.08 -7.92
CA ASP A 414 -14.29 -29.30 -6.47
C ASP A 414 -13.27 -28.37 -5.80
N SER A 415 -12.37 -27.76 -6.59
CA SER A 415 -11.38 -26.80 -6.08
C SER A 415 -11.94 -25.39 -5.92
N LEU A 416 -13.13 -25.09 -6.44
CA LEU A 416 -13.72 -23.75 -6.39
C LEU A 416 -13.97 -23.23 -4.98
N PRO A 417 -14.57 -23.99 -4.03
CA PRO A 417 -14.73 -23.53 -2.66
C PRO A 417 -13.40 -23.16 -2.00
N GLN A 418 -12.35 -23.96 -2.24
CA GLN A 418 -11.02 -23.70 -1.71
C GLN A 418 -10.37 -22.49 -2.38
N LEU A 419 -10.54 -22.31 -3.69
CA LEU A 419 -10.09 -21.12 -4.40
C LEU A 419 -10.75 -19.86 -3.84
N TYR A 420 -12.06 -19.87 -3.58
CA TYR A 420 -12.76 -18.74 -2.96
C TYR A 420 -12.26 -18.44 -1.54
N GLN A 421 -11.92 -19.47 -0.75
CA GLN A 421 -11.32 -19.26 0.56
C GLN A 421 -9.94 -18.59 0.44
N LEU A 422 -9.07 -19.10 -0.43
CA LEU A 422 -7.73 -18.53 -0.65
C LEU A 422 -7.80 -17.12 -1.26
N ALA A 423 -8.76 -16.86 -2.14
CA ALA A 423 -8.99 -15.55 -2.74
C ALA A 423 -9.38 -14.47 -1.73
N ASN A 424 -9.81 -14.85 -0.52
CA ASN A 424 -10.15 -13.93 0.57
C ASN A 424 -9.10 -13.97 1.71
N ASP A 425 -7.89 -14.47 1.45
CA ASP A 425 -6.85 -14.55 2.47
C ASP A 425 -6.46 -13.14 3.01
N PRO A 426 -6.42 -12.95 4.35
CA PRO A 426 -6.14 -11.64 4.95
C PRO A 426 -4.74 -11.10 4.65
N ALA A 427 -3.78 -11.92 4.19
CA ALA A 427 -2.45 -11.48 3.79
C ALA A 427 -2.47 -10.38 2.70
N GLN A 428 -3.55 -10.32 1.90
CA GLN A 428 -3.77 -9.26 0.91
C GLN A 428 -3.81 -7.84 1.52
N ASN A 429 -4.23 -7.72 2.78
CA ASN A 429 -4.32 -6.42 3.46
C ASN A 429 -2.94 -5.89 3.91
N SER A 430 -1.93 -6.75 3.89
CA SER A 430 -0.57 -6.42 4.33
C SER A 430 0.34 -5.99 3.18
N VAL A 431 -0.10 -6.10 1.92
CA VAL A 431 0.69 -5.72 0.73
C VAL A 431 0.10 -4.51 0.03
N ASP A 432 0.86 -3.87 -0.86
CA ASP A 432 0.39 -2.71 -1.63
C ASP A 432 -0.66 -3.09 -2.70
N GLU A 433 -1.26 -2.08 -3.32
CA GLU A 433 -2.31 -2.26 -4.32
C GLU A 433 -1.82 -3.00 -5.57
N ALA A 434 -0.60 -2.73 -6.03
CA ALA A 434 -0.06 -3.39 -7.22
C ALA A 434 0.08 -4.90 -6.98
N ARG A 435 0.57 -5.29 -5.80
CA ARG A 435 0.68 -6.71 -5.41
C ARG A 435 -0.69 -7.36 -5.21
N ARG A 436 -1.67 -6.65 -4.63
CA ARG A 436 -3.06 -7.14 -4.55
C ARG A 436 -3.66 -7.41 -5.93
N GLN A 437 -3.42 -6.55 -6.91
CA GLN A 437 -3.93 -6.73 -8.28
C GLN A 437 -3.26 -7.95 -8.95
N SER A 438 -1.95 -8.14 -8.77
CA SER A 438 -1.26 -9.35 -9.22
C SER A 438 -1.87 -10.63 -8.62
N PHE A 439 -2.19 -10.61 -7.33
CA PHE A 439 -2.84 -11.74 -6.65
C PHE A 439 -4.23 -12.03 -7.22
N LYS A 440 -5.07 -11.00 -7.41
CA LYS A 440 -6.41 -11.13 -8.02
C LYS A 440 -6.33 -11.71 -9.44
N ALA A 441 -5.33 -11.31 -10.21
CA ALA A 441 -5.10 -11.88 -11.54
C ALA A 441 -4.74 -13.37 -11.48
N ALA A 442 -3.94 -13.81 -10.50
CA ALA A 442 -3.63 -15.23 -10.29
C ALA A 442 -4.87 -16.05 -9.91
N VAL A 443 -5.72 -15.51 -9.03
CA VAL A 443 -7.03 -16.13 -8.69
C VAL A 443 -7.91 -16.27 -9.93
N ALA A 444 -8.07 -15.21 -10.72
CA ALA A 444 -8.88 -15.22 -11.93
C ALA A 444 -8.33 -16.20 -12.97
N ALA A 445 -7.01 -16.25 -13.15
CA ALA A 445 -6.36 -17.23 -14.04
C ALA A 445 -6.67 -18.67 -13.61
N LYS A 446 -6.61 -18.97 -12.30
CA LYS A 446 -6.91 -20.30 -11.78
C LYS A 446 -8.40 -20.66 -11.94
N GLN A 447 -9.29 -19.73 -11.65
CA GLN A 447 -10.73 -19.88 -11.88
C GLN A 447 -11.03 -20.22 -13.35
N ASN A 448 -10.41 -19.52 -14.29
CA ASN A 448 -10.57 -19.77 -15.72
C ASN A 448 -10.03 -21.15 -16.13
N ALA A 449 -8.90 -21.59 -15.56
CA ALA A 449 -8.36 -22.92 -15.83
C ALA A 449 -9.31 -24.04 -15.36
N ILE A 450 -9.87 -23.91 -14.15
CA ILE A 450 -10.87 -24.84 -13.61
C ILE A 450 -12.11 -24.90 -14.53
N ASN A 451 -12.65 -23.74 -14.91
CA ASN A 451 -13.84 -23.65 -15.76
C ASN A 451 -13.59 -24.24 -17.16
N ALA A 452 -12.44 -23.93 -17.78
CA ALA A 452 -12.06 -24.47 -19.07
C ALA A 452 -11.91 -26.00 -19.04
N ARG A 453 -11.34 -26.55 -17.97
CA ARG A 453 -11.22 -28.01 -17.80
C ARG A 453 -12.59 -28.68 -17.60
N ALA A 454 -13.48 -28.08 -16.81
CA ALA A 454 -14.84 -28.55 -16.60
C ALA A 454 -15.64 -28.56 -17.92
N LEU A 455 -15.59 -27.46 -18.70
CA LEU A 455 -16.22 -27.39 -20.02
C LEU A 455 -15.63 -28.45 -20.96
N SER A 456 -14.31 -28.58 -21.03
CA SER A 456 -13.68 -29.58 -21.91
C SER A 456 -14.08 -31.00 -21.55
N ALA A 457 -14.17 -31.34 -20.26
CA ALA A 457 -14.62 -32.66 -19.81
C ALA A 457 -16.11 -32.89 -20.11
N ALA A 458 -16.94 -31.85 -20.00
CA ALA A 458 -18.36 -31.90 -20.38
C ALA A 458 -18.54 -32.11 -21.89
N MET A 459 -17.77 -31.40 -22.72
CA MET A 459 -17.79 -31.56 -24.17
C MET A 459 -17.29 -32.95 -24.61
N GLU A 460 -16.24 -33.45 -23.96
CA GLU A 460 -15.72 -34.80 -24.23
C GLU A 460 -16.75 -35.87 -23.86
N GLY A 461 -17.35 -35.79 -22.68
CA GLY A 461 -18.36 -36.75 -22.26
C GLY A 461 -19.65 -36.65 -23.08
N LEU A 462 -20.03 -35.47 -23.57
CA LEU A 462 -21.15 -35.30 -24.51
C LEU A 462 -20.91 -36.12 -25.78
N GLY A 463 -19.70 -36.05 -26.36
CA GLY A 463 -19.32 -36.85 -27.52
C GLY A 463 -19.22 -38.36 -27.26
N GLN A 464 -19.18 -38.79 -26.00
CA GLN A 464 -19.18 -40.20 -25.62
C GLN A 464 -20.59 -40.77 -25.41
N VAL A 465 -21.62 -39.93 -25.29
CA VAL A 465 -23.00 -40.40 -25.17
C VAL A 465 -23.45 -40.97 -26.51
N GLN A 466 -23.56 -42.30 -26.60
CA GLN A 466 -24.06 -42.98 -27.79
C GLN A 466 -25.58 -43.08 -27.74
N VAL A 467 -26.25 -42.49 -28.74
CA VAL A 467 -27.69 -42.61 -28.94
C VAL A 467 -27.93 -43.59 -30.10
N ALA A 468 -28.18 -44.86 -29.83
CA ALA A 468 -28.39 -45.86 -30.89
C ALA A 468 -29.86 -46.03 -31.26
N SER A 469 -30.76 -45.75 -30.32
CA SER A 469 -32.21 -45.95 -30.41
C SER A 469 -32.97 -44.81 -29.76
N LEU A 470 -34.29 -44.76 -29.97
CA LEU A 470 -35.19 -43.76 -29.35
C LEU A 470 -35.01 -43.69 -27.82
N GLY A 471 -34.98 -44.83 -27.13
CA GLY A 471 -34.82 -44.89 -25.68
C GLY A 471 -33.46 -44.40 -25.16
N ASP A 472 -32.47 -44.23 -26.03
CA ASP A 472 -31.18 -43.67 -25.65
C ASP A 472 -31.18 -42.13 -25.57
N LEU A 473 -32.19 -41.44 -26.11
CA LEU A 473 -32.29 -39.97 -26.04
C LEU A 473 -32.34 -39.47 -24.59
N ALA A 474 -32.97 -40.22 -23.68
CA ALA A 474 -32.95 -39.91 -22.26
C ALA A 474 -31.53 -39.90 -21.66
N LYS A 475 -30.60 -40.71 -22.18
CA LYS A 475 -29.20 -40.69 -21.72
C LYS A 475 -28.52 -39.36 -22.05
N LEU A 476 -28.79 -38.81 -23.23
CA LEU A 476 -28.24 -37.52 -23.67
C LEU A 476 -28.79 -36.36 -22.82
N VAL A 477 -30.11 -36.33 -22.59
CA VAL A 477 -30.75 -35.30 -21.75
C VAL A 477 -30.26 -35.38 -20.30
N ASN A 478 -30.16 -36.58 -19.73
CA ASN A 478 -29.65 -36.78 -18.38
C ASN A 478 -28.18 -36.34 -18.26
N TYR A 479 -27.35 -36.66 -19.26
CA TYR A 479 -25.97 -36.21 -19.29
C TYR A 479 -25.87 -34.69 -19.37
N TRP A 480 -26.65 -34.05 -20.25
CA TRP A 480 -26.69 -32.59 -20.37
C TRP A 480 -27.03 -31.93 -19.02
N GLY A 481 -28.08 -32.39 -18.35
CA GLY A 481 -28.47 -31.88 -17.03
C GLY A 481 -27.36 -32.05 -15.98
N ALA A 482 -26.75 -33.23 -15.89
CA ALA A 482 -25.70 -33.52 -14.92
C ALA A 482 -24.41 -32.72 -15.17
N ALA A 483 -23.93 -32.68 -16.42
CA ALA A 483 -22.69 -31.99 -16.78
C ALA A 483 -22.83 -30.46 -16.73
N SER A 484 -24.02 -29.91 -17.04
CA SER A 484 -24.27 -28.46 -16.92
C SER A 484 -24.07 -27.93 -15.50
N MET A 485 -24.37 -28.76 -14.48
CA MET A 485 -24.18 -28.40 -13.07
C MET A 485 -22.71 -28.38 -12.64
N THR A 486 -21.80 -29.05 -13.34
CA THR A 486 -20.36 -29.06 -13.01
C THR A 486 -19.62 -27.86 -13.59
N ILE A 487 -20.23 -27.17 -14.57
CA ILE A 487 -19.70 -25.95 -15.18
C ILE A 487 -20.16 -24.75 -14.35
N ALA A 488 -19.22 -24.13 -13.63
CA ALA A 488 -19.52 -22.99 -12.76
C ALA A 488 -19.71 -21.68 -13.53
N ASP A 489 -18.99 -21.46 -14.64
CA ASP A 489 -19.10 -20.25 -15.44
C ASP A 489 -20.40 -20.24 -16.28
N PRO A 490 -21.24 -19.18 -16.18
CA PRO A 490 -22.50 -19.10 -16.92
C PRO A 490 -22.33 -19.08 -18.44
N ASN A 491 -21.27 -18.46 -18.97
CA ASN A 491 -21.05 -18.38 -20.41
C ASN A 491 -20.59 -19.74 -20.95
N ASP A 492 -19.72 -20.43 -20.23
CA ASP A 492 -19.31 -21.79 -20.60
C ASP A 492 -20.48 -22.77 -20.46
N ARG A 493 -21.36 -22.60 -19.47
CA ARG A 493 -22.60 -23.39 -19.35
C ARG A 493 -23.52 -23.16 -20.54
N GLN A 494 -23.65 -21.91 -21.00
CA GLN A 494 -24.42 -21.59 -22.20
C GLN A 494 -23.82 -22.23 -23.46
N ARG A 495 -22.49 -22.17 -23.62
CA ARG A 495 -21.78 -22.82 -24.73
C ARG A 495 -21.99 -24.33 -24.74
N PHE A 496 -21.88 -24.96 -23.57
CA PHE A 496 -22.17 -26.39 -23.42
C PHE A 496 -23.62 -26.71 -23.74
N GLY A 497 -24.57 -25.89 -23.27
CA GLY A 497 -25.99 -26.05 -23.58
C GLY A 497 -26.29 -26.00 -25.08
N GLN A 498 -25.67 -25.08 -25.82
CA GLN A 498 -25.81 -25.00 -27.28
C GLN A 498 -25.26 -26.26 -27.98
N ALA A 499 -24.12 -26.78 -27.52
CA ALA A 499 -23.55 -28.01 -28.07
C ALA A 499 -24.43 -29.24 -27.78
N ALA A 500 -25.00 -29.33 -26.56
CA ALA A 500 -25.92 -30.40 -26.19
C ALA A 500 -27.24 -30.32 -26.98
N GLU A 501 -27.79 -29.12 -27.18
CA GLU A 501 -28.99 -28.90 -28.00
C GLU A 501 -28.75 -29.32 -29.45
N GLN A 502 -27.60 -28.97 -30.03
CA GLN A 502 -27.22 -29.39 -31.37
C GLN A 502 -27.10 -30.92 -31.48
N ALA A 503 -26.42 -31.57 -30.53
CA ALA A 503 -26.30 -33.03 -30.52
C ALA A 503 -27.67 -33.72 -30.44
N LEU A 504 -28.57 -33.18 -29.62
CA LEU A 504 -29.93 -33.68 -29.47
C LEU A 504 -30.76 -33.50 -30.76
N ASP A 505 -30.64 -32.36 -31.44
CA ASP A 505 -31.30 -32.12 -32.73
C ASP A 505 -30.80 -33.07 -33.82
N GLU A 506 -29.48 -33.29 -33.90
CA GLU A 506 -28.87 -34.24 -34.84
C GLU A 506 -29.39 -35.67 -34.61
N ASP A 507 -29.43 -36.13 -33.36
CA ASP A 507 -29.91 -37.47 -33.01
C ASP A 507 -31.42 -37.65 -33.20
N ILE A 508 -32.23 -36.63 -32.86
CA ILE A 508 -33.68 -36.65 -33.09
C ILE A 508 -33.97 -36.72 -34.59
N ASN A 509 -33.33 -35.91 -35.42
CA ASN A 509 -33.54 -35.94 -36.86
C ASN A 509 -33.15 -37.28 -37.48
N ARG A 510 -32.08 -37.92 -36.98
CA ARG A 510 -31.66 -39.26 -37.40
C ARG A 510 -32.65 -40.35 -36.98
N LEU A 511 -33.24 -40.26 -35.79
CA LEU A 511 -34.18 -41.24 -35.24
C LEU A 511 -35.64 -40.98 -35.63
N LEU A 512 -35.96 -39.82 -36.20
CA LEU A 512 -37.31 -39.44 -36.59
C LEU A 512 -38.00 -40.46 -37.52
N PRO A 513 -37.32 -41.08 -38.51
CA PRO A 513 -37.94 -42.13 -39.32
C PRO A 513 -38.35 -43.37 -38.51
N GLU A 514 -37.51 -43.79 -37.54
CA GLU A 514 -37.85 -44.90 -36.64
C GLU A 514 -39.04 -44.54 -35.75
N PHE A 515 -39.05 -43.31 -35.22
CA PHE A 515 -40.16 -42.79 -34.44
C PHE A 515 -41.47 -42.81 -35.25
N LYS A 516 -41.46 -42.31 -36.48
CA LYS A 516 -42.62 -42.34 -37.39
C LYS A 516 -43.10 -43.76 -37.67
N ALA A 517 -42.19 -44.70 -37.92
CA ALA A 517 -42.55 -46.10 -38.10
C ALA A 517 -43.23 -46.69 -36.85
N LYS A 518 -42.78 -46.33 -35.64
CA LYS A 518 -43.45 -46.71 -34.39
C LYS A 518 -44.82 -46.08 -34.21
N LEU A 519 -44.99 -44.83 -34.64
CA LEU A 519 -46.30 -44.19 -34.67
C LEU A 519 -47.26 -44.89 -35.65
N ASP A 520 -46.76 -45.34 -36.81
CA ASP A 520 -47.57 -46.05 -37.81
C ASP A 520 -48.01 -47.45 -37.35
N GLU A 521 -47.24 -48.10 -36.48
CA GLU A 521 -47.61 -49.36 -35.82
C GLU A 521 -48.79 -49.21 -34.84
N MET A 522 -49.06 -47.99 -34.37
CA MET A 522 -50.16 -47.74 -33.41
C MET A 522 -51.51 -47.85 -34.13
N PRO A 523 -52.48 -48.60 -33.57
CA PRO A 523 -53.74 -48.88 -34.26
C PRO A 523 -54.57 -47.60 -34.44
N ALA A 524 -55.38 -47.55 -35.51
CA ALA A 524 -56.31 -46.45 -35.75
C ALA A 524 -57.56 -46.55 -34.85
N THR A 525 -57.33 -46.54 -33.53
CA THR A 525 -58.35 -46.63 -32.48
C THR A 525 -58.18 -45.49 -31.47
N LEU A 526 -59.19 -45.25 -30.61
CA LEU A 526 -59.06 -44.25 -29.54
C LEU A 526 -57.92 -44.59 -28.57
N ALA A 527 -57.68 -45.88 -28.32
CA ALA A 527 -56.54 -46.34 -27.53
C ALA A 527 -55.20 -46.04 -28.23
N GLY A 528 -55.12 -46.27 -29.55
CA GLY A 528 -53.94 -45.93 -30.34
C GLY A 528 -53.66 -44.43 -30.36
N LEU A 529 -54.68 -43.58 -30.41
CA LEU A 529 -54.51 -42.13 -30.27
C LEU A 529 -53.90 -41.74 -28.91
N GLY A 530 -54.33 -42.39 -27.82
CA GLY A 530 -53.72 -42.23 -26.50
C GLY A 530 -52.23 -42.58 -26.50
N GLN A 531 -51.86 -43.68 -27.16
CA GLN A 531 -50.45 -44.10 -27.32
C GLN A 531 -49.63 -43.09 -28.16
N VAL A 532 -50.20 -42.56 -29.24
CA VAL A 532 -49.54 -41.55 -30.08
C VAL A 532 -49.21 -40.30 -29.27
N ARG A 533 -50.12 -39.85 -28.40
CA ARG A 533 -49.92 -38.64 -27.58
C ARG A 533 -48.78 -38.77 -26.58
N THR A 534 -48.63 -39.93 -25.96
CA THR A 534 -47.54 -40.19 -24.99
C THR A 534 -46.27 -40.71 -25.66
N ALA A 535 -46.25 -40.87 -26.99
CA ALA A 535 -45.20 -41.55 -27.71
C ALA A 535 -43.80 -40.95 -27.51
N VAL A 536 -43.64 -39.62 -27.40
CA VAL A 536 -42.31 -39.05 -27.10
C VAL A 536 -41.82 -39.58 -25.76
N LEU A 537 -42.62 -39.48 -24.70
CA LEU A 537 -42.23 -39.96 -23.39
C LEU A 537 -42.02 -41.48 -23.38
N ASP A 538 -42.96 -42.24 -23.94
CA ASP A 538 -42.96 -43.70 -23.88
C ASP A 538 -41.83 -44.33 -24.71
N LEU A 539 -41.52 -43.76 -25.88
CA LEU A 539 -40.50 -44.29 -26.77
C LEU A 539 -39.10 -43.74 -26.50
N THR A 540 -38.99 -42.50 -26.01
CA THR A 540 -37.68 -41.84 -25.78
C THR A 540 -37.25 -41.81 -24.31
N GLY A 541 -38.20 -41.96 -23.39
CA GLY A 541 -37.97 -41.79 -21.95
C GLY A 541 -37.81 -40.33 -21.50
N VAL A 542 -38.06 -39.34 -22.37
CA VAL A 542 -37.85 -37.92 -22.09
C VAL A 542 -39.18 -37.22 -21.81
N SER A 543 -39.27 -36.56 -20.65
CA SER A 543 -40.40 -35.73 -20.24
C SER A 543 -40.22 -34.25 -20.61
N GLU A 544 -41.30 -33.46 -20.53
CA GLU A 544 -41.29 -32.00 -20.72
C GLU A 544 -40.76 -31.52 -22.10
N THR A 545 -40.91 -32.37 -23.13
CA THR A 545 -40.35 -32.14 -24.47
C THR A 545 -41.13 -31.12 -25.31
N GLU A 546 -42.36 -30.79 -24.92
CA GLU A 546 -43.30 -29.96 -25.68
C GLU A 546 -42.76 -28.55 -25.99
N LYS A 547 -41.92 -28.03 -25.08
CA LYS A 547 -41.31 -26.70 -25.20
C LYS A 547 -39.85 -26.75 -25.65
N ALA A 548 -39.29 -27.94 -25.77
CA ALA A 548 -37.90 -28.13 -26.16
C ALA A 548 -37.80 -28.07 -27.71
N PRO A 549 -37.08 -27.08 -28.28
CA PRO A 549 -36.97 -26.94 -29.73
C PRO A 549 -36.51 -28.22 -30.48
N PRO A 550 -35.54 -29.02 -29.97
CA PRO A 550 -35.11 -30.24 -30.66
C PRO A 550 -36.21 -31.30 -30.83
N PHE A 551 -37.23 -31.32 -29.97
CA PHE A 551 -38.30 -32.33 -30.02
C PHE A 551 -39.49 -31.92 -30.91
N GLN A 552 -39.49 -30.70 -31.46
CA GLN A 552 -40.58 -30.23 -32.33
C GLN A 552 -40.87 -31.15 -33.53
N PRO A 553 -39.87 -31.74 -34.22
CA PRO A 553 -40.14 -32.69 -35.31
C PRO A 553 -40.89 -33.96 -34.88
N MET A 554 -40.64 -34.45 -33.65
CA MET A 554 -41.36 -35.61 -33.10
C MET A 554 -42.79 -35.24 -32.72
N HIS A 555 -43.00 -34.07 -32.12
CA HIS A 555 -44.35 -33.55 -31.81
C HIS A 555 -45.17 -33.30 -33.09
N ALA A 556 -44.53 -32.81 -34.15
CA ALA A 556 -45.17 -32.70 -35.46
C ALA A 556 -45.58 -34.08 -36.03
N ALA A 557 -44.73 -35.10 -35.90
CA ALA A 557 -45.06 -36.46 -36.31
C ALA A 557 -46.22 -37.08 -35.50
N ILE A 558 -46.28 -36.80 -34.18
CA ILE A 558 -47.43 -37.14 -33.32
C ILE A 558 -48.70 -36.50 -33.84
N HIS A 559 -48.65 -35.20 -34.16
CA HIS A 559 -49.79 -34.47 -34.70
C HIS A 559 -50.27 -35.09 -36.03
N ASP A 560 -49.36 -35.31 -36.98
CA ASP A 560 -49.68 -35.91 -38.29
C ASP A 560 -50.32 -37.31 -38.12
N ARG A 561 -49.75 -38.16 -37.26
CA ARG A 561 -50.31 -39.50 -37.01
C ARG A 561 -51.68 -39.41 -36.35
N SER A 562 -51.85 -38.50 -35.40
CA SER A 562 -53.11 -38.33 -34.69
C SER A 562 -54.23 -37.91 -35.65
N VAL A 563 -53.95 -36.98 -36.57
CA VAL A 563 -54.88 -36.58 -37.64
C VAL A 563 -55.27 -37.79 -38.51
N ALA A 564 -54.31 -38.62 -38.91
CA ALA A 564 -54.58 -39.81 -39.71
C ALA A 564 -55.44 -40.86 -38.97
N ILE A 565 -55.21 -41.06 -37.66
CA ILE A 565 -56.03 -41.94 -36.83
C ILE A 565 -57.46 -41.39 -36.71
N ILE A 566 -57.62 -40.10 -36.45
CA ILE A 566 -58.93 -39.44 -36.35
C ILE A 566 -59.69 -39.56 -37.67
N GLU A 567 -59.04 -39.30 -38.81
CA GLU A 567 -59.68 -39.43 -40.12
C GLU A 567 -60.14 -40.87 -40.38
N THR A 568 -59.30 -41.86 -40.06
CA THR A 568 -59.64 -43.28 -40.20
C THR A 568 -60.83 -43.66 -39.31
N LEU A 569 -60.79 -43.26 -38.03
CA LEU A 569 -61.88 -43.46 -37.09
C LEU A 569 -63.17 -42.80 -37.57
N HIS A 570 -63.10 -41.57 -38.06
CA HIS A 570 -64.25 -40.85 -38.59
C HIS A 570 -64.87 -41.61 -39.76
N GLN A 571 -64.06 -42.05 -40.73
CA GLN A 571 -64.52 -42.79 -41.90
C GLN A 571 -65.16 -44.13 -41.51
N GLU A 572 -64.49 -44.93 -40.66
CA GLU A 572 -64.98 -46.23 -40.23
C GLU A 572 -66.27 -46.13 -39.41
N ASN A 573 -66.31 -45.22 -38.44
CA ASN A 573 -67.49 -45.00 -37.60
C ASN A 573 -68.65 -44.43 -38.41
N CYS A 574 -68.38 -43.52 -39.35
CA CYS A 574 -69.39 -43.00 -40.27
C CYS A 574 -69.97 -44.12 -41.14
N MET A 575 -69.14 -44.96 -41.76
CA MET A 575 -69.61 -46.10 -42.55
C MET A 575 -70.45 -47.07 -41.71
N ALA A 576 -70.04 -47.35 -40.47
CA ALA A 576 -70.79 -48.21 -39.55
C ALA A 576 -72.17 -47.62 -39.19
N LEU A 577 -72.22 -46.33 -38.88
CA LEU A 577 -73.46 -45.59 -38.60
C LEU A 577 -74.40 -45.60 -39.80
N LEU A 578 -73.90 -45.25 -40.99
CA LEU A 578 -74.71 -45.23 -42.21
C LEU A 578 -75.28 -46.61 -42.54
N LYS A 579 -74.49 -47.66 -42.30
CA LYS A 579 -74.96 -49.04 -42.45
C LYS A 579 -76.05 -49.41 -41.43
N GLU A 580 -75.91 -48.99 -40.17
CA GLU A 580 -76.93 -49.21 -39.12
C GLU A 580 -78.26 -48.51 -39.47
N LEU A 581 -78.17 -47.34 -40.11
CA LEU A 581 -79.31 -46.54 -40.54
C LEU A 581 -79.87 -46.92 -41.92
N ASP A 582 -79.32 -47.95 -42.57
CA ASP A 582 -79.67 -48.37 -43.94
C ASP A 582 -79.53 -47.23 -44.99
N ILE A 583 -78.54 -46.34 -44.78
CA ILE A 583 -78.20 -45.24 -45.69
C ILE A 583 -77.01 -45.69 -46.55
N SER A 584 -77.26 -46.06 -47.80
CA SER A 584 -76.21 -46.48 -48.73
C SER A 584 -76.46 -46.04 -50.18
N GLY A 585 -75.43 -46.14 -51.02
CA GLY A 585 -75.50 -45.84 -52.46
C GLY A 585 -76.07 -44.44 -52.75
N ASP A 586 -77.01 -44.38 -53.69
CA ASP A 586 -77.66 -43.14 -54.11
C ASP A 586 -78.34 -42.38 -52.96
N THR A 587 -78.75 -43.07 -51.89
CA THR A 587 -79.36 -42.44 -50.71
C THR A 587 -78.34 -41.61 -49.92
N ALA A 588 -77.14 -42.15 -49.70
CA ALA A 588 -76.07 -41.43 -49.01
C ALA A 588 -75.60 -40.20 -49.82
N GLU A 589 -75.68 -40.28 -51.15
CA GLU A 589 -75.27 -39.25 -52.10
C GLU A 589 -76.30 -38.13 -52.31
N GLN A 590 -77.52 -38.25 -51.76
CA GLN A 590 -78.51 -37.18 -51.84
C GLN A 590 -78.00 -35.93 -51.16
N LEU A 591 -78.15 -34.77 -51.78
CA LEU A 591 -77.75 -33.50 -51.18
C LEU A 591 -78.77 -33.06 -50.13
N VAL A 592 -78.29 -32.65 -48.97
CA VAL A 592 -79.02 -32.02 -47.87
C VAL A 592 -78.66 -30.55 -47.85
N TRP A 593 -79.65 -29.67 -47.80
CA TRP A 593 -79.41 -28.23 -47.73
C TRP A 593 -78.76 -27.86 -46.39
N ASP A 594 -77.55 -27.30 -46.45
CA ASP A 594 -76.74 -26.86 -45.31
C ASP A 594 -76.72 -25.32 -45.15
N GLY A 595 -77.56 -24.62 -45.90
CA GLY A 595 -77.58 -23.16 -45.97
C GLY A 595 -76.61 -22.54 -47.01
N LYS A 596 -75.82 -23.35 -47.73
CA LYS A 596 -74.84 -22.85 -48.71
C LYS A 596 -74.87 -23.62 -50.04
N THR A 597 -74.25 -24.80 -50.09
CA THR A 597 -73.99 -25.55 -51.33
C THR A 597 -74.59 -26.95 -51.30
N GLY A 598 -75.13 -27.36 -50.15
CA GLY A 598 -75.56 -28.71 -49.90
C GLY A 598 -74.39 -29.61 -49.49
N THR A 599 -74.68 -30.56 -48.60
CA THR A 599 -73.77 -31.64 -48.20
C THR A 599 -74.43 -32.99 -48.48
N LYS A 600 -73.66 -34.05 -48.69
CA LYS A 600 -74.23 -35.39 -48.90
C LYS A 600 -74.97 -35.84 -47.63
N LEU A 601 -76.11 -36.53 -47.76
CA LEU A 601 -76.91 -37.02 -46.63
C LEU A 601 -76.07 -37.91 -45.71
N GLY A 602 -75.22 -38.76 -46.29
CA GLY A 602 -74.30 -39.58 -45.50
C GLY A 602 -73.37 -38.72 -44.63
N VAL A 603 -72.75 -37.70 -45.23
CA VAL A 603 -71.86 -36.76 -44.52
C VAL A 603 -72.63 -35.95 -43.47
N PHE A 604 -73.84 -35.49 -43.80
CA PHE A 604 -74.71 -34.77 -42.87
C PHE A 604 -75.02 -35.60 -41.62
N VAL A 605 -75.45 -36.86 -41.80
CA VAL A 605 -75.78 -37.78 -40.71
C VAL A 605 -74.56 -38.08 -39.85
N CYS A 606 -73.40 -38.30 -40.46
CA CYS A 606 -72.16 -38.53 -39.72
C CYS A 606 -71.73 -37.28 -38.94
N ASN A 607 -71.77 -36.09 -39.54
CA ASN A 607 -71.42 -34.84 -38.85
C ASN A 607 -72.39 -34.51 -37.71
N LEU A 608 -73.67 -34.83 -37.88
CA LEU A 608 -74.70 -34.65 -36.86
C LEU A 608 -74.39 -35.50 -35.62
N THR A 609 -74.10 -36.80 -35.83
CA THR A 609 -73.70 -37.70 -34.73
C THR A 609 -72.34 -37.31 -34.13
N ALA A 610 -71.34 -36.94 -34.93
CA ALA A 610 -70.03 -36.49 -34.45
C ALA A 610 -70.14 -35.23 -33.57
N SER A 611 -71.11 -34.37 -33.85
CA SER A 611 -71.38 -33.15 -33.08
C SER A 611 -72.17 -33.41 -31.78
N GLY A 612 -72.30 -34.67 -31.35
CA GLY A 612 -73.03 -35.04 -30.13
C GLY A 612 -74.55 -35.09 -30.31
N SER A 613 -75.04 -35.18 -31.55
CA SER A 613 -76.46 -35.35 -31.86
C SER A 613 -76.72 -36.70 -32.55
N PRO A 614 -76.74 -37.83 -31.82
CA PRO A 614 -76.81 -39.15 -32.41
C PRO A 614 -78.07 -39.36 -33.25
N VAL A 615 -77.88 -39.89 -34.45
CA VAL A 615 -78.97 -40.33 -35.32
C VAL A 615 -79.33 -41.77 -35.00
N HIS A 616 -80.59 -42.01 -34.64
CA HIS A 616 -81.11 -43.31 -34.20
C HIS A 616 -81.85 -44.07 -35.30
N GLU A 617 -82.50 -43.36 -36.21
CA GLU A 617 -83.34 -43.98 -37.23
C GLU A 617 -83.39 -43.09 -38.47
N TYR A 618 -83.33 -43.73 -39.65
CA TYR A 618 -83.60 -43.07 -40.91
C TYR A 618 -84.59 -43.89 -41.72
N THR A 619 -85.61 -43.22 -42.27
CA THR A 619 -86.58 -43.82 -43.18
C THR A 619 -86.51 -43.07 -44.50
N GLY A 620 -85.99 -43.73 -45.53
CA GLY A 620 -85.94 -43.15 -46.88
C GLY A 620 -87.34 -42.92 -47.48
N GLY A 621 -87.40 -42.13 -48.55
CA GLY A 621 -88.64 -41.87 -49.28
C GLY A 621 -89.15 -43.15 -49.91
N GLY A 622 -90.33 -43.61 -49.48
CA GLY A 622 -90.97 -44.81 -50.03
C GLY A 622 -91.49 -44.56 -51.45
N MET A 623 -91.85 -45.63 -52.17
CA MET A 623 -92.40 -45.55 -53.54
C MET A 623 -93.62 -44.61 -53.66
N PHE A 624 -94.33 -44.36 -52.56
CA PHE A 624 -95.56 -43.54 -52.51
C PHE A 624 -95.41 -42.22 -51.75
N SER A 625 -94.24 -41.94 -51.15
CA SER A 625 -93.97 -40.73 -50.36
C SER A 625 -92.55 -40.25 -50.62
N GLY A 626 -92.41 -39.06 -51.21
CA GLY A 626 -91.10 -38.41 -51.41
C GLY A 626 -90.43 -37.96 -50.11
N ASP A 627 -91.19 -37.91 -49.01
CA ASP A 627 -90.71 -37.46 -47.70
C ASP A 627 -89.92 -38.58 -47.00
N GLN A 628 -88.80 -38.18 -46.40
CA GLN A 628 -87.89 -39.01 -45.63
C GLN A 628 -87.99 -38.60 -44.16
N LYS A 629 -87.56 -39.47 -43.24
CA LYS A 629 -87.55 -39.18 -41.80
C LYS A 629 -86.18 -39.45 -41.23
N LEU A 630 -85.68 -38.52 -40.44
CA LEU A 630 -84.43 -38.61 -39.70
C LEU A 630 -84.73 -38.42 -38.21
N LYS A 631 -84.47 -39.44 -37.40
CA LYS A 631 -84.68 -39.39 -35.97
C LYS A 631 -83.33 -39.25 -35.26
N ALA A 632 -83.14 -38.17 -34.53
CA ALA A 632 -81.87 -37.86 -33.87
C ALA A 632 -82.11 -37.26 -32.47
N THR A 633 -81.21 -37.51 -31.52
CA THR A 633 -81.17 -36.72 -30.28
C THR A 633 -80.45 -35.42 -30.59
N LEU A 634 -81.06 -34.27 -30.31
CA LEU A 634 -80.40 -32.98 -30.49
C LEU A 634 -79.85 -32.48 -29.15
N ALA A 635 -78.69 -31.82 -29.19
CA ALA A 635 -77.95 -31.32 -28.02
C ALA A 635 -78.81 -30.49 -27.02
N MET A 636 -79.90 -29.85 -27.49
CA MET A 636 -80.76 -29.00 -26.66
C MET A 636 -82.17 -29.55 -26.37
N GLY A 637 -82.55 -30.75 -26.84
CA GLY A 637 -83.99 -31.06 -26.97
C GLY A 637 -84.47 -32.51 -26.93
N GLY A 638 -83.65 -33.48 -26.50
CA GLY A 638 -84.08 -34.88 -26.48
C GLY A 638 -84.28 -35.47 -27.89
N LEU A 639 -85.00 -36.58 -27.99
CA LEU A 639 -85.20 -37.32 -29.24
C LEU A 639 -86.18 -36.59 -30.17
N GLN A 640 -85.70 -36.20 -31.35
CA GLN A 640 -86.44 -35.43 -32.34
C GLN A 640 -86.58 -36.25 -33.62
N THR A 641 -87.73 -36.16 -34.29
CA THR A 641 -87.95 -36.68 -35.65
C THR A 641 -88.05 -35.51 -36.60
N VAL A 642 -87.18 -35.47 -37.60
CA VAL A 642 -87.16 -34.47 -38.67
C VAL A 642 -87.68 -35.13 -39.94
N TRP A 643 -88.67 -34.51 -40.59
CA TRP A 643 -89.11 -34.92 -41.92
C TRP A 643 -88.38 -34.08 -42.96
N LEU A 644 -87.74 -34.78 -43.90
CA LEU A 644 -87.00 -34.19 -45.00
C LEU A 644 -87.83 -34.38 -46.28
N HIS A 645 -87.87 -33.37 -47.15
CA HIS A 645 -88.43 -33.52 -48.49
C HIS A 645 -87.49 -32.90 -49.50
N LYS A 646 -87.63 -33.30 -50.77
CA LYS A 646 -86.89 -32.72 -51.88
C LYS A 646 -87.47 -31.36 -52.26
N ALA A 647 -86.64 -30.33 -52.26
CA ALA A 647 -87.01 -28.98 -52.66
C ALA A 647 -85.87 -28.27 -53.39
N GLU A 648 -86.25 -27.40 -54.33
CA GLU A 648 -85.34 -26.41 -54.93
C GLU A 648 -85.15 -25.26 -53.93
N VAL A 649 -84.02 -25.26 -53.22
CA VAL A 649 -83.69 -24.28 -52.17
C VAL A 649 -82.94 -23.05 -52.68
N ALA A 650 -82.34 -23.14 -53.86
CA ALA A 650 -81.66 -22.05 -54.53
C ALA A 650 -81.85 -22.18 -56.05
N GLN A 651 -82.05 -21.04 -56.71
CA GLN A 651 -82.36 -20.99 -58.14
C GLN A 651 -81.28 -21.72 -58.96
N GLY A 652 -81.68 -22.77 -59.67
CA GLY A 652 -80.80 -23.53 -60.56
C GLY A 652 -79.95 -24.60 -59.88
N GLN A 653 -80.18 -24.91 -58.60
CA GLN A 653 -79.62 -26.10 -57.95
C GLN A 653 -80.59 -27.29 -58.03
N ALA A 654 -80.05 -28.51 -58.12
CA ALA A 654 -80.85 -29.73 -58.11
C ALA A 654 -81.62 -29.89 -56.78
N ASP A 655 -82.72 -30.65 -56.81
CA ASP A 655 -83.52 -30.96 -55.62
C ASP A 655 -82.65 -31.44 -54.45
N MET A 656 -82.66 -30.69 -53.36
CA MET A 656 -81.97 -31.04 -52.11
C MET A 656 -82.98 -31.43 -51.04
N LEU A 657 -82.54 -32.24 -50.07
CA LEU A 657 -83.29 -32.59 -48.88
C LEU A 657 -83.31 -31.41 -47.91
N VAL A 658 -84.53 -31.01 -47.52
CA VAL A 658 -84.77 -29.93 -46.57
C VAL A 658 -85.73 -30.41 -45.49
N GLY A 659 -85.33 -30.21 -44.23
CA GLY A 659 -86.20 -30.40 -43.10
C GLY A 659 -87.34 -29.39 -43.10
N PHE A 660 -88.58 -29.87 -43.19
CA PHE A 660 -89.77 -29.01 -43.23
C PHE A 660 -90.70 -29.23 -42.04
N LYS A 661 -90.48 -30.29 -41.27
CA LYS A 661 -91.23 -30.62 -40.06
C LYS A 661 -90.30 -31.24 -39.03
N MET A 662 -90.47 -30.87 -37.76
CA MET A 662 -89.80 -31.47 -36.61
C MET A 662 -90.85 -31.92 -35.60
N ALA A 663 -90.58 -33.00 -34.88
CA ALA A 663 -91.42 -33.44 -33.78
C ALA A 663 -90.60 -34.00 -32.64
N ASP A 664 -91.06 -33.72 -31.42
CA ASP A 664 -90.61 -34.38 -30.20
C ASP A 664 -91.74 -35.24 -29.61
N ALA A 665 -91.57 -35.72 -28.38
CA ALA A 665 -92.59 -36.53 -27.70
C ALA A 665 -93.90 -35.78 -27.41
N ASN A 666 -93.92 -34.45 -27.49
CA ASN A 666 -95.01 -33.58 -27.05
C ASN A 666 -95.67 -32.79 -28.19
N GLN A 667 -94.94 -32.46 -29.26
CA GLN A 667 -95.44 -31.58 -30.32
C GLN A 667 -94.80 -31.86 -31.68
N GLU A 668 -95.59 -31.74 -32.75
CA GLU A 668 -95.10 -31.60 -34.12
C GLU A 668 -95.18 -30.12 -34.53
N ARG A 669 -94.14 -29.59 -35.18
CA ARG A 669 -94.12 -28.22 -35.70
C ARG A 669 -93.47 -28.14 -37.10
N PRO A 670 -93.94 -27.24 -37.98
CA PRO A 670 -93.25 -26.96 -39.23
C PRO A 670 -91.89 -26.27 -38.96
N ILE A 671 -90.93 -26.47 -39.85
CA ILE A 671 -89.62 -25.81 -39.85
C ILE A 671 -89.54 -24.94 -41.10
N ALA A 672 -89.13 -23.68 -40.96
CA ALA A 672 -88.82 -22.82 -42.11
C ALA A 672 -87.45 -23.18 -42.72
N VAL A 673 -87.24 -22.90 -44.01
CA VAL A 673 -85.96 -23.24 -44.70
C VAL A 673 -84.76 -22.56 -44.02
N GLU A 674 -84.92 -21.34 -43.53
CA GLU A 674 -83.90 -20.60 -42.78
C GLU A 674 -83.60 -21.26 -41.43
N GLU A 675 -84.64 -21.75 -40.75
CA GLU A 675 -84.48 -22.47 -39.49
C GLU A 675 -83.78 -23.82 -39.70
N TRP A 676 -84.06 -24.50 -40.81
CA TRP A 676 -83.33 -25.70 -41.23
C TRP A 676 -81.86 -25.40 -41.55
N ALA A 677 -81.57 -24.33 -42.30
CA ALA A 677 -80.20 -23.90 -42.59
C ALA A 677 -79.43 -23.57 -41.29
N MET A 678 -80.07 -22.89 -40.34
CA MET A 678 -79.47 -22.60 -39.03
C MET A 678 -79.25 -23.88 -38.22
N PHE A 679 -80.22 -24.79 -38.22
CA PHE A 679 -80.10 -26.09 -37.56
C PHE A 679 -78.93 -26.90 -38.11
N THR A 680 -78.86 -27.08 -39.42
CA THR A 680 -77.76 -27.82 -40.07
C THR A 680 -76.41 -27.16 -39.79
N ALA A 681 -76.31 -25.83 -39.92
CA ALA A 681 -75.08 -25.10 -39.59
C ALA A 681 -74.65 -25.26 -38.12
N MET A 682 -75.57 -25.22 -37.16
CA MET A 682 -75.24 -25.43 -35.74
C MET A 682 -74.92 -26.89 -35.43
N ALA A 683 -75.63 -27.82 -36.06
CA ALA A 683 -75.53 -29.24 -35.74
C ALA A 683 -74.40 -29.95 -36.48
N THR A 684 -73.79 -29.30 -37.49
CA THR A 684 -72.60 -29.81 -38.20
C THR A 684 -71.41 -28.85 -38.17
N GLY A 685 -71.53 -27.68 -37.53
CA GLY A 685 -70.55 -26.58 -37.58
C GLY A 685 -69.55 -26.50 -36.43
N GLY A 686 -69.60 -27.41 -35.45
CA GLY A 686 -68.54 -27.59 -34.46
C GLY A 686 -68.95 -27.48 -32.98
N GLN A 687 -68.47 -28.47 -32.22
CA GLN A 687 -68.16 -28.51 -30.78
C GLN A 687 -69.29 -28.35 -29.76
N PHE A 688 -70.03 -29.43 -29.49
CA PHE A 688 -70.73 -29.62 -28.20
C PHE A 688 -69.98 -30.52 -27.22
N VAL A 689 -68.81 -31.05 -27.60
CA VAL A 689 -68.02 -31.89 -26.72
C VAL A 689 -67.28 -31.03 -25.70
N THR A 690 -67.38 -31.36 -24.42
CA THR A 690 -66.74 -30.67 -23.28
C THR A 690 -65.85 -31.65 -22.51
N PRO A 691 -64.92 -31.19 -21.65
CA PRO A 691 -64.05 -32.10 -20.88
C PRO A 691 -64.84 -33.14 -20.10
N GLU A 692 -66.01 -32.75 -19.61
CA GLU A 692 -66.93 -33.62 -18.88
C GLU A 692 -67.52 -34.73 -19.76
N ILE A 693 -67.69 -34.49 -21.06
CA ILE A 693 -68.16 -35.48 -22.04
C ILE A 693 -67.00 -36.35 -22.52
N CYS A 694 -65.85 -35.74 -22.81
CA CYS A 694 -64.72 -36.45 -23.40
C CYS A 694 -63.94 -37.32 -22.40
N ASN A 695 -63.73 -36.86 -21.16
CA ASN A 695 -62.91 -37.62 -20.21
C ASN A 695 -63.50 -39.02 -19.90
N PRO A 696 -64.80 -39.17 -19.58
CA PRO A 696 -65.39 -40.50 -19.37
C PRO A 696 -65.30 -41.34 -20.64
N LEU A 697 -65.57 -40.73 -21.80
CA LEU A 697 -65.60 -41.40 -23.09
C LEU A 697 -64.24 -41.97 -23.51
N MET A 698 -63.19 -41.16 -23.41
CA MET A 698 -61.81 -41.56 -23.72
C MET A 698 -61.26 -42.61 -22.75
N SER A 699 -61.91 -42.79 -21.59
CA SER A 699 -61.55 -43.81 -20.59
C SER A 699 -62.31 -45.15 -20.74
N LYS A 700 -63.35 -45.21 -21.58
CA LYS A 700 -64.13 -46.43 -21.79
C LYS A 700 -63.33 -47.44 -22.63
N PRO A 701 -63.36 -48.75 -22.28
CA PRO A 701 -62.82 -49.80 -23.14
C PRO A 701 -63.48 -49.84 -24.51
N GLU A 702 -62.71 -50.12 -25.57
CA GLU A 702 -63.17 -50.02 -26.96
C GLU A 702 -64.34 -50.96 -27.31
N ASP A 703 -64.38 -52.13 -26.67
CA ASP A 703 -65.46 -53.12 -26.81
C ASP A 703 -66.77 -52.69 -26.13
N GLN A 704 -66.73 -51.63 -25.31
CA GLN A 704 -67.89 -51.03 -24.64
C GLN A 704 -68.40 -49.76 -25.33
N LEU A 705 -67.69 -49.26 -26.35
CA LEU A 705 -68.10 -48.05 -27.07
C LEU A 705 -69.23 -48.36 -28.04
N THR A 706 -70.36 -47.68 -27.87
CA THR A 706 -71.42 -47.60 -28.89
C THR A 706 -70.93 -46.84 -30.14
N ILE A 707 -71.63 -46.92 -31.26
CA ILE A 707 -71.28 -46.13 -32.46
C ILE A 707 -71.35 -44.63 -32.16
N GLU A 708 -72.30 -44.19 -31.31
CA GLU A 708 -72.37 -42.83 -30.79
C GLU A 708 -71.13 -42.45 -29.95
N ASP A 709 -70.72 -43.32 -29.03
CA ASP A 709 -69.51 -43.14 -28.23
C ASP A 709 -68.28 -43.01 -29.15
N LYS A 710 -68.17 -43.85 -30.19
CA LYS A 710 -67.04 -43.79 -31.13
C LYS A 710 -67.02 -42.51 -31.97
N MET A 711 -68.17 -42.06 -32.47
CA MET A 711 -68.29 -40.81 -33.22
C MET A 711 -68.00 -39.58 -32.36
N THR A 712 -68.50 -39.57 -31.12
CA THR A 712 -68.22 -38.51 -30.14
C THR A 712 -66.73 -38.52 -29.74
N GLY A 713 -66.11 -39.70 -29.68
CA GLY A 713 -64.69 -39.87 -29.36
C GLY A 713 -63.77 -39.24 -30.40
N VAL A 714 -64.16 -39.26 -31.69
CA VAL A 714 -63.45 -38.56 -32.78
C VAL A 714 -63.47 -37.05 -32.57
N ALA A 715 -64.63 -36.46 -32.25
CA ALA A 715 -64.72 -35.03 -31.98
C ALA A 715 -63.92 -34.63 -30.72
N CYS A 716 -63.95 -35.46 -29.68
CA CYS A 716 -63.11 -35.29 -28.49
C CYS A 716 -61.61 -35.33 -28.81
N ALA A 717 -61.21 -36.23 -29.70
CA ALA A 717 -59.84 -36.35 -30.17
C ALA A 717 -59.37 -35.11 -30.95
N GLU A 718 -60.23 -34.57 -31.83
CA GLU A 718 -59.95 -33.33 -32.58
C GLU A 718 -59.76 -32.14 -31.65
N GLU A 719 -60.57 -32.02 -30.59
CA GLU A 719 -60.41 -30.95 -29.59
C GLU A 719 -59.10 -31.02 -28.83
N VAL A 720 -58.68 -32.24 -28.48
CA VAL A 720 -57.39 -32.45 -27.81
C VAL A 720 -56.23 -32.08 -28.73
N LEU A 721 -56.31 -32.40 -30.02
CA LEU A 721 -55.26 -32.05 -31.00
C LEU A 721 -55.19 -30.56 -31.32
N ASN A 722 -56.32 -29.88 -31.40
CA ASN A 722 -56.37 -28.45 -31.70
C ASN A 722 -55.86 -27.57 -30.54
N GLY A 723 -55.47 -28.18 -29.41
CA GLY A 723 -54.97 -27.46 -28.25
C GLY A 723 -56.05 -26.60 -27.57
N SER A 724 -57.34 -26.82 -27.92
CA SER A 724 -58.47 -26.13 -27.30
C SER A 724 -58.44 -26.30 -25.79
N TRP A 725 -58.01 -27.48 -25.33
CA TRP A 725 -57.96 -27.82 -23.90
C TRP A 725 -56.52 -28.11 -23.50
N GLY A 726 -55.96 -27.21 -22.70
CA GLY A 726 -54.66 -27.40 -22.06
C GLY A 726 -54.73 -28.51 -21.02
N PHE A 727 -54.72 -29.76 -21.46
CA PHE A 727 -54.39 -30.88 -20.60
C PHE A 727 -52.87 -30.96 -20.49
N GLN A 728 -52.34 -30.41 -19.39
CA GLN A 728 -51.00 -30.72 -18.90
C GLN A 728 -50.91 -32.18 -18.44
#